data_AF-A0A317KL92-F1
#
_entry.id   AF-A0A317KL92-F1
#
_cell.length_a   1.000
_cell.length_b   1.000
_cell.length_c   1.000
_cell.angle_alpha   90.00
_cell.angle_beta   90.00
_cell.angle_gamma   90.00
#
_symmetry.space_group_name_H-M   'P 1'
#
loop_
_entity.id
_entity.type
_entity.pdbx_description
1 polymer ?
#
loop_
_entity_poly.entity_id
_entity_poly.type
_entity_poly.pdbx_seq_one_letter_code
_entity_poly.pdbx_strand_id
1 'polypeptide(L)'
;MTTLLVPVALDVLVVREPGAASDWADTALTRPTPPASGRVQQDLLPEPFSARSTARPAGAHLHWGLPDGLTRGVADDTGATTFPPVPDRWLVVRLSGAATPGPRAVEAWLLPYAGAIEPVRVDRALTGPTLPAPGPAPRSPLTALGHGDLGWAGYYDNVTHRFALHDELTGVTGPVAYLVVGWYTDPTRDPLHVTGETAYATRMEDLGWQVHEPNDEDEDQPVPDRSVYHAAAVSIGWPTPNWPGDGGLLGRETDYRPAPDQVALALGETLAEALAAVAAEPDDPTEAARMVEALLQGALADVTGGDGPARLDASLHQSRFGSAPAAAGNEYIWQPATGSGAAGGGSFVQVERTRPRVWHALEPTLVVTGGGRSPKHGADGRYSELGTLLCRLDGQTVRGFGVAGGDAGRGATVLPPTPLAGLLPQYGVPAVATDLLVELASIDPGSAPDLARSTATQPSPVAAARAAWWATFDPGVGDPTSAPPGAVVEGQLPSPVGVTPPSRPWNPLLLEWSGSYLPSPRGAHDWPLGEVDFELPATVTEPPAETGRTLRGRVMLSASAAALLDGTIDAEDAERDLLSGELVGIAEQLRRDVTGLVVDAPNATDTAQPPQPPRAPDFVALRAGYLRVDRARLVDGFGRFVEVLGPDVATPAPVTHGATLAVPGHPDLAALRPRFTAPARVLLRFADATGALRDADAGISPVCGYLVPSLVDRTLEFFDDKGSGYGRLRPDPETVTAWEEDPGRPATLGAPPSRFLPNPLLARFADRMLAADHALATARAGGHPAGGAQSALESLLRVLDTTRWTVDVTGRAGDEHLALLLGRPVAVVRAYLKVEVEDPRQPPENARTGVPVRLGTLSRSQDGLLAYCVGDDMDRLHIVDPAVALLAPGLPDESGVAGLPGADPITSPYVDTSGTFTVNPGVPVPLTLLMVPGSDVHITAGLVPQKGVGLLREWTAPALSRLSPALRYGPVLRDLETTRLPLPQDVRGSWHWHRRNAPGEWTSDSVVPTTPDALLPNEPSVTSEGWLQVALVADTEYYDAAVPVRVSCVRTVNGTTVGLGGQNGDGSHFLIPVPEAIELIGSGRFAFFVQEPGTARTAIRVIRPRTGRPYLRTVADDAAPNNLDSLPECNHVR
;
A
#
# COMPACT_ATOMS: atom_id res chain seq x y z
N MET A 1 -13.50 -26.44 -37.15
CA MET A 1 -13.24 -26.10 -35.75
C MET A 1 -11.75 -25.88 -35.69
N THR A 2 -11.35 -24.64 -35.45
CA THR A 2 -9.96 -24.24 -35.36
C THR A 2 -9.53 -24.41 -33.92
N THR A 3 -8.39 -25.06 -33.68
CA THR A 3 -7.88 -25.29 -32.32
C THR A 3 -6.72 -24.33 -32.03
N LEU A 4 -6.73 -23.70 -30.86
CA LEU A 4 -5.59 -22.92 -30.39
C LEU A 4 -4.54 -23.86 -29.76
N LEU A 5 -3.32 -23.81 -30.28
CA LEU A 5 -2.13 -24.48 -29.76
C LEU A 5 -1.45 -23.56 -28.75
N VAL A 6 -1.54 -23.93 -27.46
CA VAL A 6 -0.98 -23.19 -26.33
C VAL A 6 0.32 -23.86 -25.89
N PRO A 7 1.48 -23.20 -26.01
CA PRO A 7 2.75 -23.79 -25.56
C PRO A 7 2.80 -23.88 -24.03
N VAL A 8 3.40 -24.94 -23.51
CA VAL A 8 3.70 -25.11 -22.07
C VAL A 8 5.16 -25.51 -21.89
N ALA A 9 5.78 -25.12 -20.78
CA ALA A 9 7.18 -25.43 -20.50
C ALA A 9 7.32 -26.89 -20.05
N LEU A 10 8.27 -27.65 -20.63
CA LEU A 10 8.56 -29.05 -20.27
C LEU A 10 9.98 -29.20 -19.75
N ASP A 11 10.13 -29.29 -18.44
CA ASP A 11 11.42 -29.59 -17.82
C ASP A 11 11.65 -31.10 -17.80
N VAL A 12 12.84 -31.54 -18.27
CA VAL A 12 13.25 -32.96 -18.24
C VAL A 12 14.54 -33.11 -17.45
N LEU A 13 14.43 -33.64 -16.23
CA LEU A 13 15.58 -33.96 -15.40
C LEU A 13 16.03 -35.41 -15.66
N VAL A 14 17.18 -35.56 -16.31
CA VAL A 14 17.77 -36.87 -16.59
C VAL A 14 18.67 -37.31 -15.43
N VAL A 15 18.27 -38.37 -14.74
CA VAL A 15 19.05 -39.02 -13.67
C VAL A 15 19.73 -40.24 -14.25
N ARG A 16 21.05 -40.18 -14.46
CA ARG A 16 21.83 -41.32 -14.99
C ARG A 16 22.30 -42.26 -13.90
N GLU A 17 22.78 -41.68 -12.81
CA GLU A 17 23.21 -42.39 -11.61
C GLU A 17 22.39 -41.88 -10.43
N PRO A 18 21.62 -42.75 -9.75
CA PRO A 18 20.88 -42.37 -8.55
C PRO A 18 21.87 -41.92 -7.47
N GLY A 19 21.81 -40.65 -7.06
CA GLY A 19 22.57 -40.10 -5.94
C GLY A 19 22.05 -40.60 -4.58
N ALA A 20 22.49 -39.96 -3.48
CA ALA A 20 21.93 -40.25 -2.16
C ALA A 20 20.54 -39.63 -2.00
N ALA A 21 19.70 -40.22 -1.14
CA ALA A 21 18.38 -39.65 -0.83
C ALA A 21 18.48 -38.26 -0.18
N SER A 22 19.55 -38.04 0.60
CA SER A 22 19.89 -36.76 1.25
C SER A 22 20.17 -35.60 0.28
N ASP A 23 20.46 -35.91 -0.99
CA ASP A 23 20.78 -34.91 -2.01
C ASP A 23 19.52 -34.22 -2.57
N TRP A 24 18.34 -34.64 -2.10
CA TRP A 24 17.03 -34.16 -2.54
C TRP A 24 16.19 -33.72 -1.36
N ALA A 25 15.67 -32.50 -1.42
CA ALA A 25 14.67 -32.00 -0.49
C ALA A 25 13.36 -32.76 -0.64
N ASP A 26 12.67 -32.97 0.49
CA ASP A 26 11.30 -33.47 0.47
C ASP A 26 10.34 -32.30 0.20
N THR A 27 9.67 -32.34 -0.94
CA THR A 27 8.72 -31.30 -1.40
C THR A 27 7.30 -31.84 -1.59
N ALA A 28 7.07 -33.11 -1.22
CA ALA A 28 5.79 -33.76 -1.44
C ALA A 28 4.76 -33.33 -0.38
N LEU A 29 3.66 -32.71 -0.82
CA LEU A 29 2.50 -32.44 0.01
C LEU A 29 1.81 -33.75 0.39
N THR A 30 1.52 -33.88 1.68
CA THR A 30 0.57 -34.86 2.19
C THR A 30 -0.85 -34.45 1.80
N ARG A 31 -1.71 -35.45 1.60
CA ARG A 31 -3.11 -35.16 1.28
C ARG A 31 -3.86 -34.70 2.52
N PRO A 32 -4.72 -33.67 2.40
CA PRO A 32 -5.53 -33.23 3.53
C PRO A 32 -6.46 -34.35 3.96
N THR A 33 -6.53 -34.61 5.27
CA THR A 33 -7.42 -35.63 5.84
C THR A 33 -8.66 -34.95 6.43
N PRO A 34 -9.86 -35.05 5.84
CA PRO A 34 -11.03 -34.35 6.35
C PRO A 34 -11.34 -34.75 7.81
N PRO A 35 -11.55 -33.79 8.72
CA PRO A 35 -11.96 -34.10 10.09
C PRO A 35 -13.38 -34.67 10.12
N ALA A 36 -13.72 -35.39 11.20
CA ALA A 36 -15.06 -35.96 11.37
C ALA A 36 -16.16 -34.88 11.48
N SER A 37 -15.83 -33.68 11.99
CA SER A 37 -16.72 -32.53 12.12
C SER A 37 -15.92 -31.24 12.25
N GLY A 38 -16.48 -30.12 11.76
CA GLY A 38 -15.88 -28.78 11.90
C GLY A 38 -14.73 -28.53 10.91
N ARG A 39 -13.77 -27.69 11.32
CA ARG A 39 -12.57 -27.35 10.55
C ARG A 39 -11.33 -27.61 11.40
N VAL A 40 -10.24 -28.09 10.79
CA VAL A 40 -8.94 -28.27 11.46
C VAL A 40 -7.83 -27.72 10.58
N GLN A 41 -6.75 -27.24 11.16
CA GLN A 41 -5.55 -26.87 10.40
C GLN A 41 -4.61 -28.07 10.27
N GLN A 42 -4.06 -28.29 9.08
CA GLN A 42 -3.09 -29.34 8.79
C GLN A 42 -1.92 -28.79 8.00
N ASP A 43 -0.70 -28.99 8.50
CA ASP A 43 0.51 -28.73 7.74
C ASP A 43 0.68 -29.84 6.70
N LEU A 44 0.42 -29.51 5.43
CA LEU A 44 0.49 -30.51 4.36
C LEU A 44 1.91 -30.72 3.86
N LEU A 45 2.76 -29.71 4.03
CA LEU A 45 4.14 -29.68 3.57
C LEU A 45 5.08 -30.31 4.63
N PRO A 46 6.15 -31.02 4.22
CA PRO A 46 7.16 -31.52 5.16
C PRO A 46 7.90 -30.36 5.83
N GLU A 47 8.53 -30.63 6.98
CA GLU A 47 9.31 -29.63 7.71
C GLU A 47 10.46 -29.07 6.85
N PRO A 48 10.80 -27.77 6.96
CA PRO A 48 11.97 -27.20 6.29
C PRO A 48 13.24 -28.00 6.56
N PHE A 49 14.13 -28.10 5.58
CA PHE A 49 15.37 -28.89 5.61
C PHE A 49 15.20 -30.41 5.62
N SER A 50 13.96 -30.93 5.45
CA SER A 50 13.72 -32.36 5.28
C SER A 50 14.31 -32.86 3.97
N ALA A 51 14.90 -34.05 4.01
CA ALA A 51 15.39 -34.79 2.86
C ALA A 51 14.43 -35.93 2.49
N ARG A 52 14.47 -36.35 1.23
CA ARG A 52 13.70 -37.52 0.79
C ARG A 52 14.14 -38.78 1.52
N SER A 53 13.20 -39.69 1.71
CA SER A 53 13.47 -41.04 2.24
C SER A 53 14.14 -41.97 1.22
N THR A 54 13.94 -41.71 -0.08
CA THR A 54 14.54 -42.50 -1.17
C THR A 54 15.14 -41.59 -2.24
N ALA A 55 16.28 -42.03 -2.80
CA ALA A 55 16.92 -41.38 -3.94
C ALA A 55 16.00 -41.36 -5.17
N ARG A 56 16.18 -40.38 -6.05
CA ARG A 56 15.48 -40.39 -7.34
C ARG A 56 16.03 -41.53 -8.21
N PRO A 57 15.16 -42.39 -8.77
CA PRO A 57 15.58 -43.49 -9.63
C PRO A 57 16.20 -42.97 -10.93
N ALA A 58 16.96 -43.82 -11.63
CA ALA A 58 17.51 -43.47 -12.93
C ALA A 58 16.39 -43.36 -13.99
N GLY A 59 16.62 -42.53 -15.01
CA GLY A 59 15.69 -42.29 -16.11
C GLY A 59 15.44 -40.80 -16.37
N ALA A 60 14.39 -40.50 -17.12
CA ALA A 60 13.94 -39.14 -17.39
C ALA A 60 12.73 -38.79 -16.52
N HIS A 61 12.87 -37.74 -15.71
CA HIS A 61 11.78 -37.16 -14.92
C HIS A 61 11.24 -35.92 -15.65
N LEU A 62 10.04 -36.04 -16.20
CA LEU A 62 9.37 -34.98 -16.94
C LEU A 62 8.43 -34.23 -15.99
N HIS A 63 8.46 -32.90 -16.03
CA HIS A 63 7.51 -32.00 -15.37
C HIS A 63 7.13 -30.91 -16.35
N TRP A 64 5.85 -30.64 -16.55
CA TRP A 64 5.44 -29.51 -17.38
C TRP A 64 4.65 -28.48 -16.57
N GLY A 65 5.05 -27.22 -16.74
CA GLY A 65 4.46 -26.07 -16.07
C GLY A 65 3.22 -25.58 -16.78
N LEU A 66 2.16 -25.28 -16.03
CA LEU A 66 0.97 -24.64 -16.56
C LEU A 66 1.28 -23.19 -16.99
N PRO A 67 0.65 -22.66 -18.05
CA PRO A 67 0.86 -21.28 -18.47
C PRO A 67 0.27 -20.30 -17.45
N ASP A 68 0.83 -19.09 -17.37
CA ASP A 68 0.49 -18.09 -16.34
C ASP A 68 -1.00 -17.76 -16.27
N GLY A 69 -1.66 -17.70 -17.42
CA GLY A 69 -3.11 -17.48 -17.50
C GLY A 69 -3.95 -18.52 -16.73
N LEU A 70 -3.41 -19.72 -16.48
CA LEU A 70 -4.07 -20.77 -15.69
C LEU A 70 -3.63 -20.83 -14.22
N THR A 71 -2.59 -20.07 -13.84
CA THR A 71 -2.05 -20.03 -12.47
C THR A 71 -2.34 -18.71 -11.77
N ARG A 72 -3.04 -17.77 -12.41
CA ARG A 72 -3.55 -16.53 -11.79
C ARG A 72 -4.94 -16.74 -11.20
N GLY A 73 -5.09 -16.34 -9.94
CA GLY A 73 -6.37 -16.33 -9.25
C GLY A 73 -7.04 -14.96 -9.30
N VAL A 74 -8.36 -14.93 -9.41
CA VAL A 74 -9.16 -13.70 -9.31
C VAL A 74 -9.84 -13.67 -7.94
N ALA A 75 -9.52 -12.65 -7.15
CA ALA A 75 -10.19 -12.39 -5.88
C ALA A 75 -11.52 -11.68 -6.10
N ASP A 76 -12.57 -12.12 -5.42
CA ASP A 76 -13.85 -11.41 -5.37
C ASP A 76 -13.86 -10.33 -4.26
N ASP A 77 -14.99 -9.60 -4.14
CA ASP A 77 -15.18 -8.55 -3.13
C ASP A 77 -15.09 -9.06 -1.68
N THR A 78 -15.20 -10.38 -1.46
CA THR A 78 -15.04 -11.02 -0.15
C THR A 78 -13.60 -11.42 0.14
N GLY A 79 -12.70 -11.28 -0.85
CA GLY A 79 -11.32 -11.73 -0.81
C GLY A 79 -11.14 -13.21 -1.17
N ALA A 80 -12.21 -13.92 -1.57
CA ALA A 80 -12.11 -15.31 -1.99
C ALA A 80 -11.48 -15.39 -3.39
N THR A 81 -10.36 -16.09 -3.51
CA THR A 81 -9.64 -16.23 -4.78
C THR A 81 -10.09 -17.48 -5.54
N THR A 82 -10.50 -17.30 -6.79
CA THR A 82 -10.89 -18.38 -7.70
C THR A 82 -9.84 -18.57 -8.80
N PHE A 83 -9.51 -19.82 -9.10
CA PHE A 83 -8.53 -20.18 -10.13
C PHE A 83 -9.25 -20.90 -11.28
N PRO A 84 -8.82 -20.69 -12.54
CA PRO A 84 -9.39 -21.39 -13.68
C PRO A 84 -9.13 -22.90 -13.61
N PRO A 85 -10.02 -23.72 -14.18
CA PRO A 85 -9.76 -25.14 -14.42
C PRO A 85 -8.50 -25.34 -15.28
N VAL A 86 -7.78 -26.44 -15.03
CA VAL A 86 -6.60 -26.84 -15.82
C VAL A 86 -6.90 -28.09 -16.66
N PRO A 87 -6.12 -28.37 -17.73
CA PRO A 87 -6.37 -29.52 -18.60
C PRO A 87 -6.33 -30.84 -17.82
N ASP A 88 -7.35 -31.67 -18.04
CA ASP A 88 -7.56 -32.87 -17.25
C ASP A 88 -7.12 -34.16 -17.93
N ARG A 89 -6.63 -34.10 -19.18
CA ARG A 89 -6.08 -35.27 -19.88
C ARG A 89 -4.81 -34.93 -20.62
N TRP A 90 -3.83 -35.83 -20.54
CA TRP A 90 -2.51 -35.63 -21.15
C TRP A 90 -2.01 -36.89 -21.87
N LEU A 91 -1.40 -36.69 -23.03
CA LEU A 91 -0.65 -37.68 -23.79
C LEU A 91 0.83 -37.32 -23.72
N VAL A 92 1.68 -38.27 -23.36
CA VAL A 92 3.14 -38.13 -23.45
C VAL A 92 3.64 -39.11 -24.51
N VAL A 93 4.44 -38.66 -25.46
CA VAL A 93 5.02 -39.47 -26.53
C VAL A 93 6.53 -39.35 -26.47
N ARG A 94 7.25 -40.46 -26.56
CA ARG A 94 8.71 -40.51 -26.67
C ARG A 94 9.13 -40.98 -28.06
N LEU A 95 10.04 -40.24 -28.68
CA LEU A 95 10.85 -40.69 -29.80
C LEU A 95 12.21 -41.19 -29.30
N SER A 96 12.63 -42.35 -29.79
CA SER A 96 13.90 -42.98 -29.36
C SER A 96 14.49 -43.88 -30.45
N GLY A 97 15.73 -44.34 -30.23
CA GLY A 97 16.45 -45.26 -31.11
C GLY A 97 17.48 -44.57 -32.00
N ALA A 98 18.39 -45.35 -32.58
CA ALA A 98 19.47 -44.87 -33.43
C ALA A 98 18.94 -44.36 -34.77
N ALA A 99 19.33 -43.15 -35.15
CA ALA A 99 19.02 -42.53 -36.44
C ALA A 99 19.90 -43.07 -37.60
N THR A 100 19.96 -44.39 -37.72
CA THR A 100 20.41 -45.10 -38.93
C THR A 100 19.18 -45.45 -39.76
N PRO A 101 19.26 -45.58 -41.11
CA PRO A 101 18.09 -45.54 -41.99
C PRO A 101 16.94 -46.43 -41.51
N GLY A 102 15.87 -45.80 -41.04
CA GLY A 102 14.70 -46.44 -40.44
C GLY A 102 13.90 -45.45 -39.56
N PRO A 103 12.61 -45.74 -39.29
CA PRO A 103 11.78 -44.88 -38.45
C PRO A 103 12.21 -44.92 -36.98
N ARG A 104 12.11 -43.77 -36.30
CA ARG A 104 12.27 -43.63 -34.85
C ARG A 104 11.22 -44.50 -34.13
N ALA A 105 11.59 -45.10 -33.00
CA ALA A 105 10.64 -45.82 -32.16
C ALA A 105 9.74 -44.83 -31.43
N VAL A 106 8.42 -45.08 -31.47
CA VAL A 106 7.39 -44.26 -30.82
C VAL A 106 6.84 -45.04 -29.63
N GLU A 107 6.96 -44.48 -28.44
CA GLU A 107 6.34 -44.99 -27.21
C GLU A 107 5.37 -43.92 -26.69
N ALA A 108 4.25 -44.31 -26.08
CA ALA A 108 3.28 -43.33 -25.57
C ALA A 108 2.69 -43.72 -24.22
N TRP A 109 2.37 -42.72 -23.41
CA TRP A 109 1.66 -42.82 -22.15
C TRP A 109 0.44 -41.93 -22.17
N LEU A 110 -0.66 -42.40 -21.58
CA LEU A 110 -1.86 -41.59 -21.39
C LEU A 110 -2.09 -41.37 -19.89
N LEU A 111 -2.35 -40.11 -19.54
CA LEU A 111 -2.79 -39.66 -18.22
C LEU A 111 -4.27 -39.28 -18.38
N PRO A 112 -5.19 -40.23 -18.11
CA PRO A 112 -6.57 -40.19 -18.58
C PRO A 112 -7.45 -39.19 -17.82
N TYR A 113 -7.14 -38.93 -16.55
CA TYR A 113 -7.82 -37.92 -15.74
C TYR A 113 -6.91 -37.36 -14.65
N ALA A 114 -6.30 -36.22 -14.91
CA ALA A 114 -5.41 -35.51 -13.98
C ALA A 114 -6.15 -35.04 -12.72
N GLY A 115 -7.49 -34.89 -12.75
CA GLY A 115 -8.30 -34.53 -11.59
C GLY A 115 -8.71 -35.70 -10.68
N ALA A 116 -8.34 -36.94 -11.02
CA ALA A 116 -8.69 -38.10 -10.20
C ALA A 116 -8.11 -37.98 -8.79
N ILE A 117 -8.81 -38.51 -7.78
CA ILE A 117 -8.25 -38.60 -6.42
C ILE A 117 -6.95 -39.39 -6.45
N GLU A 118 -6.98 -40.54 -7.12
CA GLU A 118 -5.80 -41.35 -7.45
C GLU A 118 -5.56 -41.31 -8.97
N PRO A 119 -4.63 -40.49 -9.46
CA PRO A 119 -4.32 -40.43 -10.88
C PRO A 119 -3.70 -41.75 -11.33
N VAL A 120 -4.28 -42.34 -12.36
CA VAL A 120 -3.77 -43.58 -12.98
C VAL A 120 -3.02 -43.20 -14.25
N ARG A 121 -1.95 -43.92 -14.57
CA ARG A 121 -1.26 -43.82 -15.87
C ARG A 121 -1.52 -45.07 -16.70
N VAL A 122 -1.74 -44.89 -18.01
CA VAL A 122 -1.73 -45.98 -18.98
C VAL A 122 -0.37 -46.02 -19.65
N ASP A 123 0.43 -47.03 -19.28
CA ASP A 123 1.70 -47.31 -19.96
C ASP A 123 1.46 -47.92 -21.33
N ARG A 124 2.36 -47.63 -22.28
CA ARG A 124 2.34 -48.16 -23.65
C ARG A 124 1.00 -47.96 -24.35
N ALA A 125 0.44 -46.74 -24.29
CA ALA A 125 -0.88 -46.38 -24.76
C ALA A 125 -1.20 -46.80 -26.21
N LEU A 126 -0.20 -46.98 -27.07
CA LEU A 126 -0.34 -47.50 -28.44
C LEU A 126 -0.74 -48.99 -28.51
N THR A 127 -0.47 -49.76 -27.45
CA THR A 127 -0.80 -51.18 -27.33
C THR A 127 -1.55 -51.48 -26.02
N GLY A 128 -1.90 -50.42 -25.29
CA GLY A 128 -2.32 -50.46 -23.91
C GLY A 128 -3.76 -50.96 -23.72
N PRO A 129 -4.15 -51.26 -22.47
CA PRO A 129 -5.49 -51.72 -22.12
C PRO A 129 -6.55 -50.62 -22.33
N THR A 130 -7.83 -50.98 -22.26
CA THR A 130 -8.92 -50.00 -22.25
C THR A 130 -8.79 -49.02 -21.09
N LEU A 131 -9.40 -47.82 -21.21
CA LEU A 131 -9.41 -46.83 -20.14
C LEU A 131 -9.84 -47.47 -18.80
N PRO A 132 -9.12 -47.21 -17.70
CA PRO A 132 -9.58 -47.63 -16.39
C PRO A 132 -10.94 -46.98 -16.10
N ALA A 133 -11.79 -47.66 -15.33
CA ALA A 133 -13.09 -47.11 -14.94
C ALA A 133 -12.88 -45.72 -14.30
N PRO A 134 -13.65 -44.70 -14.68
CA PRO A 134 -13.50 -43.38 -14.10
C PRO A 134 -13.72 -43.50 -12.59
N GLY A 135 -12.72 -43.09 -11.81
CA GLY A 135 -12.86 -42.94 -10.36
C GLY A 135 -13.96 -41.94 -10.01
N PRO A 136 -14.29 -41.77 -8.72
CA PRO A 136 -15.25 -40.74 -8.30
C PRO A 136 -14.79 -39.37 -8.82
N ALA A 137 -15.68 -38.70 -9.57
CA ALA A 137 -15.40 -37.36 -10.06
C ALA A 137 -15.33 -36.39 -8.87
N PRO A 138 -14.32 -35.50 -8.81
CA PRO A 138 -14.29 -34.46 -7.79
C PRO A 138 -15.48 -33.51 -7.96
N ARG A 139 -15.92 -32.90 -6.85
CA ARG A 139 -17.02 -31.91 -6.86
C ARG A 139 -16.68 -30.67 -7.68
N SER A 140 -15.39 -30.33 -7.73
CA SER A 140 -14.84 -29.17 -8.44
C SER A 140 -13.78 -29.63 -9.44
N PRO A 141 -13.59 -28.91 -10.56
CA PRO A 141 -12.50 -29.20 -11.48
C PRO A 141 -11.14 -29.00 -10.79
N LEU A 142 -10.11 -29.66 -11.30
CA LEU A 142 -8.73 -29.43 -10.86
C LEU A 142 -8.30 -28.02 -11.27
N THR A 143 -7.59 -27.32 -10.38
CA THR A 143 -6.97 -26.02 -10.64
C THR A 143 -5.47 -26.09 -10.31
N ALA A 144 -4.73 -25.02 -10.59
CA ALA A 144 -3.29 -24.92 -10.26
C ALA A 144 -2.97 -25.04 -8.76
N LEU A 145 -3.96 -24.81 -7.88
CA LEU A 145 -3.81 -24.95 -6.42
C LEU A 145 -3.84 -26.40 -5.91
N GLY A 146 -4.38 -27.34 -6.71
CA GLY A 146 -4.58 -28.73 -6.29
C GLY A 146 -5.32 -28.87 -4.96
N HIS A 147 -4.58 -29.15 -3.89
CA HIS A 147 -5.10 -29.31 -2.52
C HIS A 147 -5.08 -28.02 -1.67
N GLY A 148 -4.77 -26.86 -2.26
CA GLY A 148 -4.86 -25.54 -1.61
C GLY A 148 -3.53 -24.82 -1.39
N ASP A 149 -2.44 -25.28 -2.01
CA ASP A 149 -1.11 -24.66 -1.91
C ASP A 149 -0.68 -24.06 -3.25
N LEU A 150 -0.15 -22.83 -3.23
CA LEU A 150 0.26 -22.09 -4.43
C LEU A 150 1.42 -22.75 -5.18
N GLY A 151 2.27 -23.51 -4.49
CA GLY A 151 3.38 -24.25 -5.08
C GLY A 151 2.99 -25.63 -5.61
N TRP A 152 1.76 -26.10 -5.37
CA TRP A 152 1.36 -27.49 -5.65
C TRP A 152 1.70 -27.93 -7.08
N ALA A 153 1.28 -27.16 -8.08
CA ALA A 153 1.52 -27.48 -9.50
C ALA A 153 3.01 -27.42 -9.90
N GLY A 154 3.81 -26.67 -9.13
CA GLY A 154 5.23 -26.44 -9.38
C GLY A 154 6.15 -27.56 -8.91
N TYR A 155 5.70 -28.45 -8.02
CA TYR A 155 6.53 -29.58 -7.57
C TYR A 155 6.22 -30.86 -8.32
N TYR A 156 7.27 -31.45 -8.88
CA TYR A 156 7.24 -32.76 -9.53
C TYR A 156 6.54 -33.83 -8.68
N ASP A 157 6.87 -33.90 -7.38
CA ASP A 157 6.38 -34.95 -6.50
C ASP A 157 4.88 -34.84 -6.19
N ASN A 158 4.29 -33.64 -6.29
CA ASN A 158 2.87 -33.40 -6.04
C ASN A 158 1.99 -33.74 -7.24
N VAL A 159 2.55 -33.58 -8.43
CA VAL A 159 1.82 -33.70 -9.70
C VAL A 159 2.22 -34.93 -10.49
N THR A 160 2.93 -35.87 -9.86
CA THR A 160 3.25 -37.16 -10.47
C THR A 160 1.96 -37.85 -10.93
N HIS A 161 1.93 -38.29 -12.18
CA HIS A 161 0.76 -38.82 -12.89
C HIS A 161 -0.36 -37.79 -13.19
N ARG A 162 -0.10 -36.50 -13.04
CA ARG A 162 -0.98 -35.39 -13.48
C ARG A 162 -0.27 -34.50 -14.49
N PHE A 163 0.78 -33.81 -14.04
CA PHE A 163 1.65 -32.92 -14.83
C PHE A 163 3.12 -33.36 -14.80
N ALA A 164 3.37 -34.59 -14.35
CA ALA A 164 4.70 -35.17 -14.28
C ALA A 164 4.69 -36.66 -14.59
N LEU A 165 5.79 -37.13 -15.18
CA LEU A 165 6.00 -38.51 -15.60
C LEU A 165 7.44 -38.94 -15.30
N HIS A 166 7.63 -40.16 -14.80
CA HIS A 166 8.94 -40.84 -14.81
C HIS A 166 8.97 -41.88 -15.94
N ASP A 167 9.93 -41.76 -16.83
CA ASP A 167 10.31 -42.77 -17.83
C ASP A 167 11.65 -43.40 -17.43
N GLU A 168 11.63 -44.70 -17.17
CA GLU A 168 12.81 -45.47 -16.76
C GLU A 168 13.88 -45.58 -17.86
N LEU A 169 13.51 -45.33 -19.14
CA LEU A 169 14.37 -45.48 -20.31
C LEU A 169 14.99 -46.89 -20.45
N THR A 170 14.32 -47.90 -19.89
CA THR A 170 14.75 -49.30 -19.94
C THR A 170 14.85 -49.77 -21.39
N GLY A 171 16.05 -50.22 -21.80
CA GLY A 171 16.31 -50.71 -23.16
C GLY A 171 16.39 -49.63 -24.25
N VAL A 172 16.40 -48.34 -23.87
CA VAL A 172 16.55 -47.22 -24.79
C VAL A 172 18.03 -46.84 -24.92
N THR A 173 18.45 -46.47 -26.14
CA THR A 173 19.77 -45.89 -26.42
C THR A 173 19.67 -44.86 -27.55
N GLY A 174 20.50 -43.82 -27.49
CA GLY A 174 20.57 -42.78 -28.53
C GLY A 174 19.82 -41.51 -28.13
N PRO A 175 19.52 -40.61 -29.10
CA PRO A 175 18.78 -39.40 -28.81
C PRO A 175 17.34 -39.72 -28.43
N VAL A 176 16.84 -39.07 -27.40
CA VAL A 176 15.48 -39.16 -26.89
C VAL A 176 14.83 -37.80 -27.06
N ALA A 177 13.57 -37.80 -27.51
CA ALA A 177 12.74 -36.61 -27.55
C ALA A 177 11.35 -36.92 -27.01
N TYR A 178 10.71 -35.95 -26.37
CA TYR A 178 9.38 -36.08 -25.79
C TYR A 178 8.43 -35.02 -26.35
N LEU A 179 7.17 -35.42 -26.56
CA LEU A 179 6.04 -34.54 -26.82
C LEU A 179 5.02 -34.73 -25.71
N VAL A 180 4.54 -33.64 -25.14
CA VAL A 180 3.41 -33.61 -24.21
C VAL A 180 2.25 -32.90 -24.91
N VAL A 181 1.04 -33.46 -24.84
CA VAL A 181 -0.19 -32.88 -25.38
C VAL A 181 -1.29 -32.95 -24.33
N GLY A 182 -1.88 -31.81 -23.96
CA GLY A 182 -2.94 -31.69 -22.95
C GLY A 182 -4.22 -31.11 -23.53
N TRP A 183 -5.37 -31.56 -23.03
CA TRP A 183 -6.69 -31.03 -23.43
C TRP A 183 -7.75 -31.25 -22.35
N TYR A 184 -8.88 -30.56 -22.51
CA TYR A 184 -10.04 -30.75 -21.66
C TYR A 184 -10.91 -31.89 -22.18
N THR A 185 -11.20 -32.87 -21.32
CA THR A 185 -12.16 -33.95 -21.62
C THR A 185 -13.58 -33.39 -21.78
N ASP A 186 -13.90 -32.36 -21.00
CA ASP A 186 -15.15 -31.60 -21.07
C ASP A 186 -14.87 -30.20 -21.64
N PRO A 187 -15.24 -29.92 -22.91
CA PRO A 187 -14.96 -28.64 -23.56
C PRO A 187 -15.55 -27.42 -22.83
N THR A 188 -16.58 -27.60 -21.99
CA THR A 188 -17.19 -26.48 -21.25
C THR A 188 -16.28 -25.93 -20.14
N ARG A 189 -15.22 -26.66 -19.79
CA ARG A 189 -14.21 -26.25 -18.80
C ARG A 189 -13.03 -25.52 -19.41
N ASP A 190 -12.93 -25.53 -20.74
CA ASP A 190 -11.91 -24.81 -21.46
C ASP A 190 -12.14 -23.30 -21.29
N PRO A 191 -11.13 -22.50 -20.85
CA PRO A 191 -11.31 -21.07 -20.71
C PRO A 191 -11.68 -20.37 -22.03
N LEU A 192 -11.37 -20.98 -23.19
CA LEU A 192 -11.76 -20.48 -24.51
C LEU A 192 -13.18 -20.90 -24.94
N HIS A 193 -13.94 -21.57 -24.08
CA HIS A 193 -15.35 -21.88 -24.32
C HIS A 193 -16.23 -20.64 -24.13
N VAL A 194 -16.04 -19.65 -24.99
CA VAL A 194 -16.76 -18.37 -25.02
C VAL A 194 -17.47 -18.17 -26.35
N THR A 195 -18.52 -17.36 -26.37
CA THR A 195 -19.31 -17.09 -27.58
C THR A 195 -19.09 -15.66 -28.07
N GLY A 196 -18.64 -15.53 -29.32
CA GLY A 196 -18.43 -14.24 -29.99
C GLY A 196 -16.99 -13.74 -29.90
N GLU A 197 -16.59 -12.97 -30.90
CA GLU A 197 -15.22 -12.50 -31.10
C GLU A 197 -14.73 -11.58 -29.98
N THR A 198 -15.58 -10.66 -29.49
CA THR A 198 -15.23 -9.77 -28.37
C THR A 198 -14.94 -10.55 -27.09
N ALA A 199 -15.76 -11.56 -26.77
CA ALA A 199 -15.57 -12.36 -25.56
C ALA A 199 -14.28 -13.21 -25.65
N TYR A 200 -13.95 -13.69 -26.85
CA TYR A 200 -12.67 -14.36 -27.10
C TYR A 200 -11.48 -13.41 -26.95
N ALA A 201 -11.54 -12.21 -27.53
CA ALA A 201 -10.48 -11.22 -27.43
C ALA A 201 -10.21 -10.82 -25.97
N THR A 202 -11.26 -10.52 -25.20
CA THR A 202 -11.13 -10.24 -23.75
C THR A 202 -10.54 -11.43 -23.00
N ARG A 203 -10.96 -12.66 -23.33
CA ARG A 203 -10.42 -13.86 -22.67
C ARG A 203 -8.94 -14.07 -22.98
N MET A 204 -8.50 -13.84 -24.21
CA MET A 204 -7.09 -13.93 -24.59
C MET A 204 -6.25 -12.88 -23.86
N GLU A 205 -6.77 -11.66 -23.71
CA GLU A 205 -6.15 -10.58 -22.91
C GLU A 205 -6.04 -10.97 -21.43
N ASP A 206 -7.13 -11.45 -20.81
CA ASP A 206 -7.15 -11.90 -19.41
C ASP A 206 -6.13 -13.02 -19.13
N LEU A 207 -5.99 -13.94 -20.08
CA LEU A 207 -5.04 -15.06 -20.00
C LEU A 207 -3.59 -14.64 -20.36
N GLY A 208 -3.40 -13.45 -20.91
CA GLY A 208 -2.11 -12.96 -21.41
C GLY A 208 -1.60 -13.73 -22.62
N TRP A 209 -2.49 -14.18 -23.50
CA TRP A 209 -2.16 -14.97 -24.70
C TRP A 209 -2.35 -14.15 -25.97
N GLN A 210 -1.57 -14.45 -27.01
CA GLN A 210 -1.77 -13.89 -28.35
C GLN A 210 -1.50 -14.94 -29.42
N VAL A 211 -2.15 -14.82 -30.57
CA VAL A 211 -1.88 -15.70 -31.73
C VAL A 211 -0.75 -15.06 -32.55
N HIS A 212 0.14 -15.87 -33.13
CA HIS A 212 1.11 -15.39 -34.12
C HIS A 212 0.39 -14.66 -35.28
N GLU A 213 0.99 -13.61 -35.86
CA GLU A 213 0.33 -12.76 -36.86
C GLU A 213 -0.32 -13.63 -37.96
N PRO A 214 -1.62 -13.45 -38.23
CA PRO A 214 -2.30 -14.16 -39.31
C PRO A 214 -1.64 -13.79 -40.64
N ASN A 215 -1.46 -14.76 -41.55
CA ASN A 215 -1.13 -14.40 -42.92
C ASN A 215 -2.32 -13.62 -43.53
N ASP A 216 -2.10 -12.83 -44.58
CA ASP A 216 -3.18 -12.14 -45.33
C ASP A 216 -4.29 -13.10 -45.82
N GLU A 217 -4.06 -14.42 -45.81
CA GLU A 217 -5.02 -15.47 -46.16
C GLU A 217 -5.92 -15.94 -44.99
N ASP A 218 -5.68 -15.46 -43.76
CA ASP A 218 -6.31 -15.94 -42.51
C ASP A 218 -7.43 -15.01 -41.97
N GLU A 219 -7.74 -13.89 -42.64
CA GLU A 219 -8.77 -12.90 -42.20
C GLU A 219 -10.20 -13.49 -42.03
N ASP A 220 -10.49 -14.64 -42.65
CA ASP A 220 -11.81 -15.30 -42.64
C ASP A 220 -11.88 -16.58 -41.77
N GLN A 221 -10.85 -16.90 -40.96
CA GLN A 221 -10.88 -18.12 -40.13
C GLN A 221 -11.82 -17.99 -38.91
N PRO A 222 -12.60 -19.04 -38.57
CA PRO A 222 -13.44 -19.01 -37.38
C PRO A 222 -12.58 -18.99 -36.11
N VAL A 223 -12.98 -18.14 -35.16
CA VAL A 223 -12.35 -18.00 -33.83
C VAL A 223 -12.23 -19.37 -33.15
N PRO A 224 -11.04 -19.74 -32.62
CA PRO A 224 -10.86 -20.99 -31.89
C PRO A 224 -11.77 -21.07 -30.65
N ASP A 225 -12.48 -22.19 -30.50
CA ASP A 225 -13.36 -22.46 -29.35
C ASP A 225 -12.78 -23.51 -28.39
N ARG A 226 -11.53 -23.94 -28.64
CA ARG A 226 -10.81 -24.98 -27.89
C ARG A 226 -9.32 -24.69 -27.84
N SER A 227 -8.70 -25.09 -26.73
CA SER A 227 -7.27 -25.05 -26.50
C SER A 227 -6.67 -26.46 -26.39
N VAL A 228 -5.51 -26.65 -27.02
CA VAL A 228 -4.65 -27.83 -26.88
C VAL A 228 -3.28 -27.34 -26.41
N TYR A 229 -2.83 -27.91 -25.30
CA TYR A 229 -1.58 -27.52 -24.65
C TYR A 229 -0.47 -28.44 -25.14
N HIS A 230 0.70 -27.91 -25.49
CA HIS A 230 1.77 -28.74 -26.02
C HIS A 230 3.17 -28.31 -25.59
N ALA A 231 4.07 -29.28 -25.50
CA ALA A 231 5.48 -29.05 -25.21
C ALA A 231 6.36 -30.13 -25.84
N ALA A 232 7.58 -29.76 -26.20
CA ALA A 232 8.58 -30.65 -26.76
C ALA A 232 9.90 -30.56 -25.99
N ALA A 233 10.51 -31.71 -25.69
CA ALA A 233 11.90 -31.78 -25.21
C ALA A 233 12.72 -32.59 -26.21
N VAL A 234 13.89 -32.09 -26.63
CA VAL A 234 14.60 -32.60 -27.82
C VAL A 234 16.06 -32.93 -27.52
N SER A 235 16.69 -33.75 -28.38
CA SER A 235 18.13 -34.02 -28.38
C SER A 235 18.72 -34.62 -27.07
N ILE A 236 17.90 -35.27 -26.23
CA ILE A 236 18.35 -35.78 -24.93
C ILE A 236 19.17 -37.07 -25.14
N GLY A 237 20.42 -37.09 -24.68
CA GLY A 237 21.24 -38.31 -24.76
C GLY A 237 20.97 -39.32 -23.64
N TRP A 238 20.88 -40.61 -23.99
CA TRP A 238 20.83 -41.71 -23.04
C TRP A 238 21.59 -42.97 -23.52
N PRO A 239 22.33 -43.70 -22.64
CA PRO A 239 22.52 -43.47 -21.20
C PRO A 239 23.56 -42.40 -20.86
N THR A 240 24.34 -41.93 -21.84
CA THR A 240 25.28 -40.80 -21.69
C THR A 240 24.69 -39.54 -22.34
N PRO A 241 25.14 -38.32 -21.97
CA PRO A 241 24.73 -37.11 -22.67
C PRO A 241 25.03 -37.15 -24.18
N ASN A 242 26.13 -37.82 -24.54
CA ASN A 242 26.52 -37.99 -25.93
C ASN A 242 25.75 -39.14 -26.59
N TRP A 243 25.42 -38.99 -27.87
CA TRP A 243 24.71 -39.99 -28.67
C TRP A 243 25.17 -39.99 -30.14
N PRO A 244 25.04 -41.11 -30.89
CA PRO A 244 25.53 -41.19 -32.28
C PRO A 244 24.89 -40.15 -33.21
N GLY A 245 25.67 -39.14 -33.59
CA GLY A 245 25.27 -38.05 -34.48
C GLY A 245 25.18 -36.67 -33.84
N ASP A 246 25.49 -36.57 -32.54
CA ASP A 246 25.49 -35.32 -31.78
C ASP A 246 26.64 -34.34 -32.10
N GLY A 247 27.65 -34.77 -32.85
CA GLY A 247 28.87 -33.99 -33.11
C GLY A 247 29.63 -33.55 -31.84
N GLY A 248 29.37 -34.19 -30.69
CA GLY A 248 29.91 -33.84 -29.37
C GLY A 248 29.29 -32.59 -28.71
N LEU A 249 28.27 -31.98 -29.32
CA LEU A 249 27.72 -30.69 -28.86
C LEU A 249 26.21 -30.76 -28.56
N LEU A 250 25.45 -31.52 -29.34
CA LEU A 250 23.99 -31.44 -29.34
C LEU A 250 23.31 -32.07 -28.11
N GLY A 251 23.97 -33.02 -27.45
CA GLY A 251 23.50 -33.65 -26.22
C GLY A 251 24.09 -33.05 -24.94
N ARG A 252 24.88 -31.97 -25.06
CA ARG A 252 25.52 -31.31 -23.91
C ARG A 252 24.46 -30.65 -23.04
N GLU A 253 24.43 -31.03 -21.77
CA GLU A 253 23.52 -30.45 -20.78
C GLU A 253 24.18 -29.28 -20.06
N THR A 254 23.56 -28.11 -20.10
CA THR A 254 23.91 -26.98 -19.23
C THR A 254 23.24 -27.16 -17.87
N ASP A 255 23.99 -27.05 -16.76
CA ASP A 255 23.43 -27.01 -15.41
C ASP A 255 23.13 -25.55 -15.07
N TYR A 256 21.84 -25.21 -14.96
CA TYR A 256 21.38 -23.85 -14.68
C TYR A 256 21.37 -23.52 -13.18
N ARG A 257 21.81 -24.45 -12.32
CA ARG A 257 21.97 -24.19 -10.89
C ARG A 257 23.09 -23.18 -10.64
N PRO A 258 22.85 -22.10 -9.87
CA PRO A 258 23.90 -21.15 -9.51
C PRO A 258 24.89 -21.79 -8.54
N ALA A 259 26.10 -21.25 -8.52
CA ALA A 259 27.03 -21.52 -7.42
C ALA A 259 26.60 -20.72 -6.17
N PRO A 260 26.80 -21.23 -4.94
CA PRO A 260 26.37 -20.55 -3.73
C PRO A 260 26.92 -19.12 -3.57
N ASP A 261 28.13 -18.86 -4.08
CA ASP A 261 28.80 -17.56 -4.04
C ASP A 261 28.30 -16.55 -5.08
N GLN A 262 27.43 -16.99 -6.00
CA GLN A 262 26.73 -16.11 -6.96
C GLN A 262 25.38 -15.63 -6.43
N VAL A 263 24.91 -16.18 -5.29
CA VAL A 263 23.63 -15.83 -4.70
C VAL A 263 23.83 -14.76 -3.63
N ALA A 264 23.00 -13.73 -3.64
CA ALA A 264 22.89 -12.74 -2.56
C ALA A 264 21.45 -12.67 -2.03
N LEU A 265 21.31 -12.37 -0.74
CA LEU A 265 20.03 -12.23 -0.05
C LEU A 265 19.89 -10.79 0.45
N ALA A 266 18.73 -10.18 0.24
CA ALA A 266 18.39 -8.87 0.79
C ALA A 266 17.07 -8.94 1.54
N LEU A 267 17.06 -8.46 2.79
CA LEU A 267 15.88 -8.44 3.66
C LEU A 267 15.39 -7.01 3.87
N GLY A 268 14.09 -6.77 3.72
CA GLY A 268 13.43 -5.50 4.06
C GLY A 268 12.13 -5.74 4.83
N GLU A 269 11.59 -4.73 5.52
CA GLU A 269 10.22 -4.83 6.05
C GLU A 269 9.19 -4.86 4.91
N THR A 270 9.55 -4.36 3.73
CA THR A 270 8.74 -4.43 2.50
C THR A 270 9.57 -4.86 1.30
N LEU A 271 8.91 -5.27 0.20
CA LEU A 271 9.57 -5.59 -1.06
C LEU A 271 10.36 -4.39 -1.62
N ALA A 272 9.79 -3.19 -1.57
CA ALA A 272 10.44 -1.98 -2.06
C ALA A 272 11.75 -1.69 -1.31
N GLU A 273 11.74 -1.87 0.01
CA GLU A 273 12.92 -1.67 0.85
C GLU A 273 13.98 -2.75 0.61
N ALA A 274 13.58 -4.02 0.48
CA ALA A 274 14.49 -5.12 0.16
C ALA A 274 15.16 -4.90 -1.21
N LEU A 275 14.39 -4.42 -2.20
CA LEU A 275 14.88 -4.10 -3.53
C LEU A 275 15.82 -2.88 -3.51
N ALA A 276 15.49 -1.86 -2.73
CA ALA A 276 16.36 -0.71 -2.52
C ALA A 276 17.71 -1.11 -1.89
N ALA A 277 17.73 -2.10 -1.00
CA ALA A 277 18.97 -2.67 -0.45
C ALA A 277 19.81 -3.46 -1.48
N VAL A 278 19.18 -3.96 -2.56
CA VAL A 278 19.89 -4.57 -3.70
C VAL A 278 20.46 -3.49 -4.63
N ALA A 279 19.69 -2.42 -4.89
CA ALA A 279 20.04 -1.37 -5.83
C ALA A 279 20.97 -0.28 -5.26
N ALA A 280 21.08 -0.16 -3.93
CA ALA A 280 21.85 0.90 -3.30
C ALA A 280 23.35 0.83 -3.66
N GLU A 281 23.86 1.89 -4.30
CA GLU A 281 25.29 2.04 -4.55
C GLU A 281 26.07 2.23 -3.24
N PRO A 282 27.35 1.81 -3.17
CA PRO A 282 28.14 1.84 -1.93
C PRO A 282 28.34 3.23 -1.30
N ASP A 283 28.23 4.30 -2.10
CA ASP A 283 28.69 5.64 -1.71
C ASP A 283 27.60 6.50 -1.04
N ASP A 284 26.30 6.23 -1.27
CA ASP A 284 25.17 6.88 -0.54
C ASP A 284 23.90 6.00 -0.49
N PRO A 285 23.92 4.91 0.31
CA PRO A 285 22.88 3.89 0.27
C PRO A 285 21.55 4.34 0.87
N THR A 286 21.50 5.42 1.67
CA THR A 286 20.29 5.77 2.43
C THR A 286 19.37 6.72 1.67
N GLU A 287 19.92 7.76 1.02
CA GLU A 287 19.12 8.72 0.26
C GLU A 287 18.65 8.12 -1.06
N ALA A 288 19.52 7.37 -1.76
CA ALA A 288 19.18 6.64 -2.97
C ALA A 288 18.10 5.57 -2.72
N ALA A 289 18.26 4.76 -1.67
CA ALA A 289 17.25 3.76 -1.30
C ALA A 289 15.89 4.40 -1.02
N ARG A 290 15.86 5.53 -0.30
CA ARG A 290 14.62 6.26 -0.01
C ARG A 290 13.94 6.76 -1.28
N MET A 291 14.69 7.24 -2.27
CA MET A 291 14.12 7.67 -3.56
C MET A 291 13.58 6.49 -4.37
N VAL A 292 14.27 5.34 -4.37
CA VAL A 292 13.79 4.10 -4.99
C VAL A 292 12.50 3.63 -4.33
N GLU A 293 12.43 3.61 -3.00
CA GLU A 293 11.19 3.28 -2.27
C GLU A 293 10.05 4.25 -2.62
N ALA A 294 10.32 5.57 -2.65
CA ALA A 294 9.33 6.58 -3.02
C ALA A 294 8.83 6.41 -4.47
N LEU A 295 9.72 6.06 -5.40
CA LEU A 295 9.39 5.76 -6.79
C LEU A 295 8.50 4.51 -6.88
N LEU A 296 8.91 3.40 -6.24
CA LEU A 296 8.18 2.14 -6.24
C LEU A 296 6.80 2.27 -5.58
N GLN A 297 6.60 3.24 -4.68
CA GLN A 297 5.30 3.57 -4.09
C GLN A 297 4.49 4.61 -4.87
N GLY A 298 5.01 5.16 -5.98
CA GLY A 298 4.35 6.23 -6.74
C GLY A 298 4.22 7.55 -5.97
N ALA A 299 5.03 7.75 -4.92
CA ALA A 299 4.96 8.90 -4.01
C ALA A 299 5.97 10.02 -4.35
N LEU A 300 6.75 9.86 -5.44
CA LEU A 300 7.85 10.78 -5.78
C LEU A 300 7.38 12.24 -5.99
N ALA A 301 6.20 12.44 -6.57
CA ALA A 301 5.65 13.77 -6.82
C ALA A 301 5.31 14.55 -5.53
N ASP A 302 4.99 13.83 -4.45
CA ASP A 302 4.62 14.41 -3.16
C ASP A 302 5.84 14.84 -2.32
N VAL A 303 7.06 14.41 -2.67
CA VAL A 303 8.28 14.65 -1.87
C VAL A 303 8.71 16.13 -1.88
N THR A 304 8.38 16.88 -2.92
CA THR A 304 8.87 18.25 -3.11
C THR A 304 8.13 19.32 -2.30
N GLY A 305 6.98 18.99 -1.69
CA GLY A 305 6.23 19.89 -0.82
C GLY A 305 6.92 20.14 0.53
N GLY A 306 6.55 21.22 1.21
CA GLY A 306 7.13 21.58 2.52
C GLY A 306 6.94 20.51 3.60
N ASP A 307 5.86 19.71 3.54
CA ASP A 307 5.61 18.54 4.39
C ASP A 307 5.73 17.20 3.63
N GLY A 308 6.28 17.24 2.41
CA GLY A 308 6.44 16.08 1.53
C GLY A 308 7.20 14.91 2.16
N PRO A 309 8.37 15.14 2.79
CA PRO A 309 9.11 14.09 3.49
C PRO A 309 8.31 13.39 4.60
N ALA A 310 7.56 14.14 5.41
CA ALA A 310 6.75 13.56 6.49
C ALA A 310 5.51 12.80 5.98
N ARG A 311 4.98 13.19 4.81
CA ARG A 311 3.93 12.43 4.12
C ARG A 311 4.49 11.12 3.56
N LEU A 312 5.67 11.17 2.95
CA LEU A 312 6.38 9.98 2.45
C LEU A 312 6.68 9.01 3.59
N ASP A 313 7.26 9.48 4.71
CA ASP A 313 7.64 8.60 5.83
C ASP A 313 6.44 7.89 6.43
N ALA A 314 5.29 8.55 6.53
CA ALA A 314 4.05 7.90 6.97
C ALA A 314 3.48 6.92 5.93
N SER A 315 3.62 7.20 4.63
CA SER A 315 3.23 6.26 3.57
C SER A 315 4.08 4.99 3.60
N LEU A 316 5.41 5.17 3.68
CA LEU A 316 6.37 4.07 3.83
C LEU A 316 6.08 3.27 5.10
N HIS A 317 5.83 3.93 6.23
CA HIS A 317 5.44 3.24 7.46
C HIS A 317 4.12 2.49 7.32
N GLN A 318 3.09 3.09 6.69
CA GLN A 318 1.80 2.43 6.48
C GLN A 318 1.94 1.17 5.60
N SER A 319 2.84 1.18 4.61
CA SER A 319 3.07 0.03 3.72
C SER A 319 3.59 -1.23 4.42
N ARG A 320 4.07 -1.11 5.66
CA ARG A 320 4.52 -2.22 6.52
C ARG A 320 3.36 -2.94 7.22
N PHE A 321 2.12 -2.56 6.96
CA PHE A 321 0.93 -3.10 7.61
C PHE A 321 -0.11 -3.58 6.59
N GLY A 322 -0.61 -4.79 6.81
CA GLY A 322 -1.82 -5.28 6.17
C GLY A 322 -3.06 -4.77 6.92
N SER A 323 -4.17 -4.60 6.19
CA SER A 323 -5.43 -4.11 6.77
C SER A 323 -6.58 -5.05 6.42
N ALA A 324 -7.43 -5.33 7.41
CA ALA A 324 -8.68 -6.06 7.20
C ALA A 324 -9.87 -5.23 7.70
N PRO A 325 -11.04 -5.30 7.04
CA PRO A 325 -12.26 -4.78 7.63
C PRO A 325 -12.53 -5.54 8.94
N ALA A 326 -12.77 -4.79 10.02
CA ALA A 326 -13.22 -5.43 11.25
C ALA A 326 -14.63 -5.99 11.06
N ALA A 327 -14.90 -7.15 11.67
CA ALA A 327 -16.21 -7.80 11.58
C ALA A 327 -17.34 -6.80 11.87
N ALA A 328 -18.35 -6.79 11.00
CA ALA A 328 -19.45 -5.85 11.07
C ALA A 328 -20.15 -5.95 12.43
N GLY A 329 -20.42 -4.79 13.03
CA GLY A 329 -21.16 -4.68 14.27
C GLY A 329 -22.60 -4.29 13.99
N ASN A 330 -23.53 -4.89 14.72
CA ASN A 330 -24.90 -4.40 14.78
C ASN A 330 -24.95 -3.17 15.70
N GLU A 331 -25.37 -2.02 15.15
CA GLU A 331 -25.66 -0.81 15.93
C GLU A 331 -27.17 -0.52 15.85
N TYR A 332 -27.77 -0.09 16.95
CA TYR A 332 -29.16 0.38 16.96
C TYR A 332 -29.17 1.90 16.76
N ILE A 333 -29.58 2.36 15.58
CA ILE A 333 -29.72 3.79 15.30
C ILE A 333 -31.17 4.24 15.46
N TRP A 334 -31.37 5.48 15.92
CA TRP A 334 -32.70 6.07 16.00
C TRP A 334 -33.14 6.59 14.64
N GLN A 335 -34.24 6.05 14.09
CA GLN A 335 -34.82 6.48 12.83
C GLN A 335 -36.13 7.26 13.10
N PRO A 336 -36.20 8.56 12.76
CA PRO A 336 -37.44 9.32 12.91
C PRO A 336 -38.50 8.85 11.91
N ALA A 337 -39.77 8.82 12.32
CA ALA A 337 -40.87 8.40 11.45
C ALA A 337 -41.00 9.33 10.23
N THR A 338 -40.90 8.78 9.02
CA THR A 338 -41.08 9.54 7.78
C THR A 338 -42.57 9.65 7.44
N GLY A 339 -43.18 10.78 7.78
CA GLY A 339 -44.55 11.12 7.39
C GLY A 339 -44.91 12.53 7.83
N SER A 340 -45.46 13.35 6.92
CA SER A 340 -45.73 14.79 7.07
C SER A 340 -46.88 15.14 8.05
N GLY A 341 -47.17 14.30 9.03
CA GLY A 341 -48.34 14.50 9.90
C GLY A 341 -48.34 13.81 11.27
N ALA A 342 -47.22 13.27 11.76
CA ALA A 342 -47.20 12.60 13.08
C ALA A 342 -46.25 13.29 14.05
N ALA A 343 -46.77 13.65 15.23
CA ALA A 343 -46.01 14.18 16.35
C ALA A 343 -44.94 13.17 16.82
N GLY A 344 -43.66 13.57 16.71
CA GLY A 344 -42.58 13.21 17.64
C GLY A 344 -42.33 11.73 17.96
N GLY A 345 -42.43 10.81 17.00
CA GLY A 345 -42.10 9.39 17.19
C GLY A 345 -41.00 8.90 16.24
N GLY A 346 -40.14 8.00 16.72
CA GLY A 346 -39.15 7.26 15.93
C GLY A 346 -38.97 5.85 16.48
N SER A 347 -38.16 5.03 15.81
CA SER A 347 -37.86 3.66 16.23
C SER A 347 -36.36 3.39 16.14
N PHE A 348 -35.83 2.59 17.07
CA PHE A 348 -34.50 2.03 16.92
C PHE A 348 -34.50 0.99 15.81
N VAL A 349 -33.66 1.18 14.80
CA VAL A 349 -33.44 0.24 13.71
C VAL A 349 -32.02 -0.30 13.85
N GLN A 350 -31.90 -1.62 13.80
CA GLN A 350 -30.61 -2.27 13.77
C GLN A 350 -30.00 -2.09 12.39
N VAL A 351 -28.86 -1.44 12.32
CA VAL A 351 -28.09 -1.23 11.09
C VAL A 351 -26.74 -1.88 11.26
N GLU A 352 -26.36 -2.64 10.25
CA GLU A 352 -25.04 -3.23 10.16
C GLU A 352 -24.05 -2.14 9.76
N ARG A 353 -23.07 -1.88 10.63
CA ARG A 353 -21.99 -0.92 10.36
C ARG A 353 -20.65 -1.62 10.41
N THR A 354 -19.87 -1.41 9.36
CA THR A 354 -18.48 -1.85 9.29
C THR A 354 -17.71 -1.14 10.39
N ARG A 355 -17.07 -1.91 11.28
CA ARG A 355 -16.20 -1.36 12.31
C ARG A 355 -14.93 -0.77 11.67
N PRO A 356 -14.22 0.15 12.35
CA PRO A 356 -12.95 0.66 11.88
C PRO A 356 -11.97 -0.48 11.60
N ARG A 357 -11.22 -0.37 10.49
CA ARG A 357 -10.21 -1.34 10.07
C ARG A 357 -9.25 -1.70 11.21
N VAL A 358 -8.82 -2.95 11.20
CA VAL A 358 -7.71 -3.43 12.03
C VAL A 358 -6.48 -3.63 11.17
N TRP A 359 -5.32 -3.49 11.79
CA TRP A 359 -4.02 -3.55 11.16
C TRP A 359 -3.20 -4.66 11.78
N HIS A 360 -2.45 -5.39 10.95
CA HIS A 360 -1.44 -6.33 11.39
C HIS A 360 -0.11 -5.98 10.73
N ALA A 361 0.99 -6.19 11.43
CA ALA A 361 2.32 -6.01 10.83
C ALA A 361 2.51 -7.06 9.73
N LEU A 362 3.03 -6.63 8.58
CA LEU A 362 3.50 -7.56 7.56
C LEU A 362 4.80 -8.22 8.02
N GLU A 363 5.10 -9.35 7.41
CA GLU A 363 6.35 -10.06 7.65
C GLU A 363 7.46 -9.51 6.74
N PRO A 364 8.74 -9.56 7.17
CA PRO A 364 9.85 -9.14 6.33
C PRO A 364 9.84 -9.82 4.97
N THR A 365 10.18 -9.06 3.94
CA THR A 365 10.33 -9.55 2.56
C THR A 365 11.79 -9.89 2.29
N LEU A 366 11.99 -10.95 1.50
CA LEU A 366 13.28 -11.39 0.98
C LEU A 366 13.34 -11.15 -0.52
N VAL A 367 14.46 -10.61 -0.98
CA VAL A 367 14.89 -10.62 -2.39
C VAL A 367 16.14 -11.50 -2.50
N VAL A 368 16.18 -12.34 -3.54
CA VAL A 368 17.30 -13.20 -3.91
C VAL A 368 17.81 -12.73 -5.26
N THR A 369 19.10 -12.40 -5.32
CA THR A 369 19.80 -12.05 -6.56
C THR A 369 20.70 -13.20 -6.97
N GLY A 370 20.76 -13.52 -8.26
CA GLY A 370 21.60 -14.62 -8.77
C GLY A 370 21.08 -16.01 -8.42
N GLY A 371 19.79 -16.13 -8.11
CA GLY A 371 19.15 -17.38 -7.71
C GLY A 371 18.98 -18.41 -8.85
N GLY A 372 19.28 -18.03 -10.09
CA GLY A 372 19.06 -18.84 -11.28
C GLY A 372 17.58 -18.97 -11.60
N ARG A 373 16.83 -17.87 -11.57
CA ARG A 373 15.40 -17.83 -11.91
C ARG A 373 15.13 -18.55 -13.24
N SER A 374 14.06 -19.36 -13.26
CA SER A 374 13.60 -19.96 -14.51
C SER A 374 12.90 -18.90 -15.38
N PRO A 375 13.24 -18.79 -16.67
CA PRO A 375 12.66 -17.80 -17.57
C PRO A 375 11.17 -18.07 -17.91
N LYS A 376 10.68 -19.28 -17.68
CA LYS A 376 9.39 -19.82 -18.18
C LYS A 376 8.08 -19.09 -17.80
N HIS A 377 8.12 -18.04 -16.99
CA HIS A 377 6.95 -17.29 -16.49
C HIS A 377 7.10 -15.76 -16.73
N GLY A 378 7.64 -15.38 -17.88
CA GLY A 378 7.77 -13.99 -18.35
C GLY A 378 9.11 -13.31 -17.99
N ALA A 379 9.28 -12.07 -18.46
CA ALA A 379 10.49 -11.23 -18.31
C ALA A 379 11.82 -11.88 -18.77
N ASP A 380 11.74 -12.75 -19.77
CA ASP A 380 12.82 -13.59 -20.29
C ASP A 380 12.99 -13.49 -21.82
N GLY A 381 12.28 -12.57 -22.47
CA GLY A 381 12.29 -12.38 -23.93
C GLY A 381 11.70 -13.54 -24.76
N ARG A 382 11.15 -14.60 -24.14
CA ARG A 382 10.50 -15.72 -24.87
C ARG A 382 9.01 -15.50 -25.11
N TYR A 383 8.45 -14.55 -24.38
CA TYR A 383 7.12 -13.99 -24.62
C TYR A 383 7.22 -12.93 -25.73
N SER A 384 6.08 -12.42 -26.17
CA SER A 384 6.06 -11.30 -27.13
C SER A 384 6.73 -10.06 -26.56
N GLU A 385 6.98 -9.05 -27.41
CA GLU A 385 7.43 -7.71 -26.96
C GLU A 385 6.47 -7.08 -25.94
N LEU A 386 5.19 -7.50 -25.94
CA LEU A 386 4.16 -7.06 -24.99
C LEU A 386 4.05 -7.97 -23.75
N GLY A 387 4.92 -8.96 -23.60
CA GLY A 387 4.91 -9.90 -22.47
C GLY A 387 3.79 -10.94 -22.51
N THR A 388 3.19 -11.19 -23.68
CA THR A 388 2.11 -12.19 -23.87
C THR A 388 2.62 -13.50 -24.45
N LEU A 389 1.96 -14.61 -24.09
CA LEU A 389 2.31 -15.96 -24.54
C LEU A 389 1.89 -16.17 -26.01
N LEU A 390 2.88 -16.40 -26.87
CA LEU A 390 2.69 -16.65 -28.31
C LEU A 390 2.11 -18.05 -28.58
N CYS A 391 0.86 -18.09 -29.02
CA CYS A 391 0.10 -19.28 -29.40
C CYS A 391 0.01 -19.43 -30.94
N ARG A 392 -0.37 -20.61 -31.43
CA ARG A 392 -0.55 -20.93 -32.86
C ARG A 392 -1.89 -21.60 -33.12
N LEU A 393 -2.26 -21.76 -34.40
CA LEU A 393 -3.41 -22.55 -34.84
C LEU A 393 -2.99 -23.95 -35.31
N ASP A 394 -3.90 -24.92 -35.29
CA ASP A 394 -3.65 -26.32 -35.66
C ASP A 394 -3.15 -26.54 -37.11
N GLY A 395 -3.29 -25.57 -38.01
CA GLY A 395 -2.71 -25.58 -39.36
C GLY A 395 -1.25 -25.10 -39.46
N GLN A 396 -0.71 -24.48 -38.42
CA GLN A 396 0.58 -23.76 -38.44
C GLN A 396 1.77 -24.60 -37.95
N THR A 397 1.60 -25.89 -37.64
CA THR A 397 2.67 -26.78 -37.16
C THR A 397 3.83 -26.93 -38.15
N VAL A 398 5.05 -27.07 -37.66
CA VAL A 398 6.24 -27.35 -38.49
C VAL A 398 6.18 -28.76 -39.07
N ARG A 399 6.32 -28.86 -40.39
CA ARG A 399 6.34 -30.12 -41.14
C ARG A 399 7.74 -30.51 -41.61
N GLY A 400 8.64 -29.53 -41.69
CA GLY A 400 10.04 -29.72 -42.04
C GLY A 400 10.90 -28.57 -41.55
N PHE A 401 12.10 -28.90 -41.07
CA PHE A 401 13.13 -27.94 -40.69
C PHE A 401 14.45 -28.51 -41.20
N GLY A 402 14.92 -27.92 -42.31
CA GLY A 402 16.09 -28.36 -43.05
C GLY A 402 17.01 -27.19 -43.44
N VAL A 403 17.81 -27.40 -44.48
CA VAL A 403 18.79 -26.42 -44.98
C VAL A 403 18.53 -26.03 -46.43
N ALA A 404 18.77 -24.77 -46.77
CA ALA A 404 18.54 -24.26 -48.13
C ALA A 404 19.37 -25.03 -49.18
N GLY A 405 18.70 -25.54 -50.22
CA GLY A 405 19.34 -26.33 -51.28
C GLY A 405 19.81 -27.73 -50.86
N GLY A 406 19.46 -28.20 -49.66
CA GLY A 406 19.75 -29.54 -49.16
C GLY A 406 18.48 -30.34 -48.84
N ASP A 407 18.56 -31.18 -47.80
CA ASP A 407 17.40 -31.94 -47.31
C ASP A 407 16.39 -30.99 -46.64
N ALA A 408 15.11 -31.15 -46.96
CA ALA A 408 14.01 -30.35 -46.41
C ALA A 408 13.72 -30.65 -44.93
N GLY A 409 14.32 -31.71 -44.36
CA GLY A 409 14.23 -32.03 -42.94
C GLY A 409 12.82 -32.40 -42.50
N ARG A 410 12.04 -33.06 -43.35
CA ARG A 410 10.63 -33.40 -43.08
C ARG A 410 10.51 -34.48 -42.01
N GLY A 411 9.91 -34.15 -40.86
CA GLY A 411 9.79 -35.07 -39.72
C GLY A 411 9.00 -36.35 -40.02
N ALA A 412 8.03 -36.29 -40.93
CA ALA A 412 7.25 -37.47 -41.34
C ALA A 412 8.11 -38.59 -41.96
N THR A 413 9.29 -38.27 -42.50
CA THR A 413 10.19 -39.25 -43.13
C THR A 413 10.90 -40.16 -42.13
N VAL A 414 11.02 -39.72 -40.88
CA VAL A 414 11.69 -40.45 -39.79
C VAL A 414 10.71 -41.05 -38.79
N LEU A 415 9.41 -40.99 -39.07
CA LEU A 415 8.35 -41.58 -38.27
C LEU A 415 7.74 -42.81 -39.00
N PRO A 416 7.14 -43.76 -38.26
CA PRO A 416 6.26 -44.76 -38.86
C PRO A 416 5.11 -44.09 -39.64
N PRO A 417 4.56 -44.70 -40.72
CA PRO A 417 3.50 -44.08 -41.54
C PRO A 417 2.23 -43.67 -40.78
N THR A 418 1.91 -44.37 -39.68
CA THR A 418 0.76 -44.08 -38.82
C THR A 418 1.19 -44.16 -37.35
N PRO A 419 1.96 -43.18 -36.85
CA PRO A 419 2.72 -43.31 -35.61
C PRO A 419 1.84 -43.41 -34.36
N LEU A 420 0.61 -42.91 -34.44
CA LEU A 420 -0.36 -42.90 -33.33
C LEU A 420 -1.59 -43.81 -33.58
N ALA A 421 -1.62 -44.64 -34.63
CA ALA A 421 -2.79 -45.45 -34.96
C ALA A 421 -3.16 -46.51 -33.91
N GLY A 422 -2.24 -46.84 -32.99
CA GLY A 422 -2.51 -47.72 -31.86
C GLY A 422 -3.35 -47.10 -30.75
N LEU A 423 -3.58 -45.78 -30.76
CA LEU A 423 -4.39 -45.11 -29.74
C LEU A 423 -5.88 -45.46 -29.90
N LEU A 424 -6.52 -45.85 -28.79
CA LEU A 424 -7.94 -46.19 -28.78
C LEU A 424 -8.80 -44.92 -28.91
N PRO A 425 -9.89 -44.92 -29.72
CA PRO A 425 -10.75 -43.74 -29.90
C PRO A 425 -11.30 -43.15 -28.59
N GLN A 426 -11.58 -44.00 -27.61
CA GLN A 426 -12.07 -43.61 -26.28
C GLN A 426 -11.10 -42.72 -25.50
N TYR A 427 -9.81 -42.71 -25.86
CA TYR A 427 -8.83 -41.79 -25.27
C TYR A 427 -9.14 -40.34 -25.63
N GLY A 428 -9.86 -40.09 -26.73
CA GLY A 428 -10.26 -38.74 -27.14
C GLY A 428 -9.08 -37.84 -27.48
N VAL A 429 -8.00 -38.41 -28.02
CA VAL A 429 -6.79 -37.65 -28.38
C VAL A 429 -7.12 -36.68 -29.53
N PRO A 430 -6.76 -35.39 -29.41
CA PRO A 430 -6.98 -34.40 -30.46
C PRO A 430 -6.30 -34.81 -31.78
N ALA A 431 -6.95 -34.51 -32.91
CA ALA A 431 -6.41 -34.87 -34.23
C ALA A 431 -5.01 -34.25 -34.49
N VAL A 432 -4.80 -33.02 -34.00
CA VAL A 432 -3.54 -32.27 -34.13
C VAL A 432 -2.35 -32.94 -33.41
N ALA A 433 -2.58 -33.94 -32.53
CA ALA A 433 -1.49 -34.65 -31.87
C ALA A 433 -0.56 -35.38 -32.87
N THR A 434 -1.06 -35.79 -34.03
CA THR A 434 -0.23 -36.38 -35.08
C THR A 434 0.66 -35.32 -35.74
N ASP A 435 0.12 -34.13 -35.99
CA ASP A 435 0.86 -33.01 -36.59
C ASP A 435 1.93 -32.48 -35.62
N LEU A 436 1.62 -32.39 -34.32
CA LEU A 436 2.59 -32.08 -33.26
C LEU A 436 3.70 -33.12 -33.13
N LEU A 437 3.43 -34.41 -33.40
CA LEU A 437 4.45 -35.45 -33.41
C LEU A 437 5.37 -35.32 -34.63
N VAL A 438 4.82 -34.97 -35.79
CA VAL A 438 5.60 -34.64 -37.00
C VAL A 438 6.45 -33.40 -36.74
N GLU A 439 5.91 -32.40 -36.05
CA GLU A 439 6.65 -31.21 -35.60
C GLU A 439 7.80 -31.59 -34.68
N LEU A 440 7.58 -32.41 -33.64
CA LEU A 440 8.65 -32.90 -32.75
C LEU A 440 9.79 -33.52 -33.56
N ALA A 441 9.49 -34.40 -34.51
CA ALA A 441 10.49 -35.03 -35.37
C ALA A 441 11.18 -34.03 -36.33
N SER A 442 10.49 -32.95 -36.69
CA SER A 442 11.01 -31.89 -37.54
C SER A 442 11.92 -30.93 -36.77
N ILE A 443 11.68 -30.69 -35.48
CA ILE A 443 12.50 -29.76 -34.68
C ILE A 443 13.61 -30.47 -33.88
N ASP A 444 13.50 -31.77 -33.61
CA ASP A 444 14.49 -32.56 -32.86
C ASP A 444 15.77 -32.80 -33.70
N PRO A 445 16.96 -32.30 -33.31
CA PRO A 445 18.21 -32.64 -33.98
C PRO A 445 18.50 -34.15 -34.01
N GLY A 446 18.06 -34.90 -33.00
CA GLY A 446 18.16 -36.36 -32.93
C GLY A 446 17.29 -37.11 -33.94
N SER A 447 16.44 -36.39 -34.66
CA SER A 447 15.55 -36.89 -35.71
C SER A 447 15.92 -36.33 -37.09
N ALA A 448 17.10 -35.75 -37.27
CA ALA A 448 17.54 -35.25 -38.56
C ALA A 448 17.74 -36.41 -39.58
N PRO A 449 17.16 -36.32 -40.79
CA PRO A 449 17.20 -37.43 -41.76
C PRO A 449 18.61 -37.70 -42.30
N ASP A 450 19.50 -36.72 -42.17
CA ASP A 450 20.88 -36.76 -42.64
C ASP A 450 21.89 -37.09 -41.52
N LEU A 451 21.44 -37.61 -40.37
CA LEU A 451 22.30 -37.90 -39.21
C LEU A 451 23.48 -38.81 -39.53
N ALA A 452 23.37 -39.68 -40.53
CA ALA A 452 24.50 -40.50 -41.02
C ALA A 452 25.68 -39.67 -41.58
N ARG A 453 25.48 -38.37 -41.87
CA ARG A 453 26.52 -37.43 -42.33
C ARG A 453 27.27 -36.74 -41.19
N SER A 454 26.85 -36.94 -39.95
CA SER A 454 27.55 -36.42 -38.77
C SER A 454 28.96 -37.01 -38.66
N THR A 455 29.84 -36.29 -37.98
CA THR A 455 31.18 -36.74 -37.61
C THR A 455 31.32 -36.71 -36.09
N ALA A 456 32.46 -37.20 -35.56
CA ALA A 456 32.71 -37.17 -34.12
C ALA A 456 32.76 -35.75 -33.52
N THR A 457 32.94 -34.71 -34.34
CA THR A 457 33.14 -33.32 -33.88
C THR A 457 32.21 -32.32 -34.54
N GLN A 458 31.34 -32.76 -35.46
CA GLN A 458 30.41 -31.88 -36.18
C GLN A 458 29.08 -32.61 -36.43
N PRO A 459 27.93 -32.01 -36.07
CA PRO A 459 26.62 -32.55 -36.39
C PRO A 459 26.34 -32.51 -37.90
N SER A 460 25.32 -33.25 -38.35
CA SER A 460 24.88 -33.17 -39.75
C SER A 460 24.30 -31.78 -40.07
N PRO A 461 24.27 -31.34 -41.34
CA PRO A 461 23.74 -30.03 -41.71
C PRO A 461 22.33 -29.73 -41.17
N VAL A 462 21.39 -30.69 -41.25
CA VAL A 462 20.03 -30.48 -40.71
C VAL A 462 20.02 -30.44 -39.19
N ALA A 463 20.76 -31.33 -38.52
CA ALA A 463 20.87 -31.32 -37.05
C ALA A 463 21.50 -30.01 -36.53
N ALA A 464 22.51 -29.50 -37.24
CA ALA A 464 23.16 -28.23 -36.96
C ALA A 464 22.19 -27.04 -37.10
N ALA A 465 21.39 -27.01 -38.17
CA ALA A 465 20.41 -25.95 -38.40
C ALA A 465 19.32 -25.92 -37.32
N ARG A 466 18.82 -27.08 -36.91
CA ARG A 466 17.84 -27.20 -35.81
C ARG A 466 18.41 -26.75 -34.47
N ALA A 467 19.66 -27.09 -34.18
CA ALA A 467 20.32 -26.67 -32.94
C ALA A 467 20.72 -25.19 -32.92
N ALA A 468 21.04 -24.61 -34.09
CA ALA A 468 21.34 -23.18 -34.21
C ALA A 468 20.15 -22.29 -33.80
N TRP A 469 18.92 -22.79 -33.94
CA TRP A 469 17.71 -22.11 -33.46
C TRP A 469 17.69 -21.93 -31.93
N TRP A 470 18.29 -22.84 -31.16
CA TRP A 470 18.29 -22.72 -29.70
C TRP A 470 19.04 -21.48 -29.21
N ALA A 471 20.03 -21.00 -29.96
CA ALA A 471 20.75 -19.78 -29.61
C ALA A 471 19.86 -18.53 -29.66
N THR A 472 18.76 -18.55 -30.41
CA THR A 472 17.80 -17.43 -30.45
C THR A 472 16.82 -17.47 -29.27
N PHE A 473 16.93 -18.44 -28.35
CA PHE A 473 16.11 -18.49 -27.14
C PHE A 473 16.63 -17.55 -26.05
N ASP A 474 17.88 -17.10 -26.19
CA ASP A 474 18.48 -16.09 -25.35
C ASP A 474 18.05 -14.68 -25.86
N PRO A 475 17.56 -13.79 -24.98
CA PRO A 475 17.16 -12.44 -25.35
C PRO A 475 18.26 -11.68 -26.09
N GLY A 476 17.86 -10.90 -27.11
CA GLY A 476 18.78 -10.04 -27.86
C GLY A 476 19.64 -10.73 -28.92
N VAL A 477 19.59 -12.07 -29.04
CA VAL A 477 20.35 -12.81 -30.05
C VAL A 477 19.64 -12.86 -31.42
N GLY A 478 18.31 -12.93 -31.44
CA GLY A 478 17.50 -12.92 -32.66
C GLY A 478 16.03 -13.22 -32.38
N ASP A 479 15.18 -13.15 -33.40
CA ASP A 479 13.76 -13.51 -33.29
C ASP A 479 13.60 -15.05 -33.33
N PRO A 480 13.16 -15.69 -32.24
CA PRO A 480 12.99 -17.14 -32.20
C PRO A 480 11.80 -17.65 -33.02
N THR A 481 10.93 -16.77 -33.54
CA THR A 481 9.84 -17.17 -34.43
C THR A 481 10.27 -17.24 -35.90
N SER A 482 11.47 -16.77 -36.22
CA SER A 482 12.07 -16.78 -37.55
C SER A 482 13.06 -17.92 -37.76
N ALA A 483 13.17 -18.41 -39.00
CA ALA A 483 14.15 -19.44 -39.34
C ALA A 483 15.60 -18.90 -39.22
N PRO A 484 16.53 -19.65 -38.58
CA PRO A 484 17.91 -19.20 -38.46
C PRO A 484 18.59 -19.12 -39.85
N PRO A 485 19.63 -18.27 -40.02
CA PRO A 485 20.28 -18.07 -41.31
C PRO A 485 20.72 -19.38 -41.99
N GLY A 486 20.28 -19.60 -43.23
CA GLY A 486 20.59 -20.80 -44.02
C GLY A 486 19.67 -22.00 -43.79
N ALA A 487 18.75 -21.92 -42.83
CA ALA A 487 17.69 -22.91 -42.64
C ALA A 487 16.47 -22.62 -43.53
N VAL A 488 15.69 -23.67 -43.79
CA VAL A 488 14.36 -23.58 -44.42
C VAL A 488 13.37 -24.31 -43.53
N VAL A 489 12.28 -23.64 -43.16
CA VAL A 489 11.20 -24.17 -42.32
C VAL A 489 9.92 -24.24 -43.15
N GLU A 490 9.27 -25.40 -43.15
CA GLU A 490 7.93 -25.61 -43.71
C GLU A 490 6.91 -25.54 -42.56
N GLY A 491 6.21 -24.41 -42.38
CA GLY A 491 5.28 -24.13 -41.27
C GLY A 491 5.78 -22.99 -40.38
N GLN A 492 5.13 -22.77 -39.23
CA GLN A 492 5.49 -21.72 -38.28
C GLN A 492 6.25 -22.30 -37.10
N LEU A 493 7.40 -21.73 -36.72
CA LEU A 493 8.16 -22.20 -35.55
C LEU A 493 7.33 -22.02 -34.26
N PRO A 494 7.35 -22.98 -33.32
CA PRO A 494 6.66 -22.85 -32.04
C PRO A 494 7.35 -21.83 -31.13
N SER A 495 6.62 -21.31 -30.14
CA SER A 495 7.20 -20.49 -29.09
C SER A 495 8.35 -21.23 -28.37
N PRO A 496 9.47 -20.56 -28.05
CA PRO A 496 10.55 -21.11 -27.23
C PRO A 496 10.10 -21.64 -25.87
N VAL A 497 9.00 -21.11 -25.31
CA VAL A 497 8.41 -21.63 -24.07
C VAL A 497 8.05 -23.10 -24.20
N GLY A 498 7.59 -23.53 -25.38
CA GLY A 498 7.14 -24.89 -25.66
C GLY A 498 8.24 -25.86 -26.11
N VAL A 499 9.51 -25.44 -26.20
CA VAL A 499 10.61 -26.30 -26.67
C VAL A 499 11.80 -26.24 -25.71
N THR A 500 12.23 -27.42 -25.24
CA THR A 500 13.30 -27.56 -24.26
C THR A 500 14.50 -28.33 -24.84
N PRO A 501 15.63 -27.64 -25.08
CA PRO A 501 16.90 -28.28 -25.41
C PRO A 501 17.48 -29.07 -24.22
N PRO A 502 18.51 -29.91 -24.45
CA PRO A 502 19.18 -30.66 -23.38
C PRO A 502 19.74 -29.74 -22.30
N SER A 503 19.26 -29.93 -21.09
CA SER A 503 19.70 -29.17 -19.92
C SER A 503 19.52 -29.99 -18.66
N ARG A 504 20.18 -29.58 -17.58
CA ARG A 504 19.76 -29.94 -16.24
C ARG A 504 18.90 -28.77 -15.78
N PRO A 505 17.56 -28.92 -15.77
CA PRO A 505 16.67 -27.77 -15.52
C PRO A 505 17.03 -27.13 -14.17
N TRP A 506 16.67 -25.89 -13.91
CA TRP A 506 16.72 -25.33 -12.56
C TRP A 506 15.59 -24.31 -12.47
N ASN A 507 14.72 -24.50 -11.49
CA ASN A 507 13.55 -23.67 -11.30
C ASN A 507 13.32 -23.46 -9.80
N PRO A 508 14.05 -22.51 -9.18
CA PRO A 508 13.92 -22.23 -7.76
C PRO A 508 12.50 -21.73 -7.47
N LEU A 509 11.75 -22.49 -6.68
CA LEU A 509 10.37 -22.16 -6.30
C LEU A 509 10.26 -21.75 -4.84
N LEU A 510 11.18 -22.26 -4.00
CA LEU A 510 11.22 -21.99 -2.58
C LEU A 510 12.59 -21.57 -2.13
N LEU A 511 12.60 -20.75 -1.09
CA LEU A 511 13.70 -20.68 -0.16
C LEU A 511 13.26 -21.22 1.20
N GLU A 512 13.96 -22.24 1.70
CA GLU A 512 13.81 -22.71 3.07
C GLU A 512 14.78 -21.97 3.97
N TRP A 513 14.32 -21.51 5.13
CA TRP A 513 15.15 -20.76 6.07
C TRP A 513 14.95 -21.23 7.52
N SER A 514 15.99 -21.05 8.33
CA SER A 514 15.90 -21.06 9.79
C SER A 514 16.69 -19.91 10.36
N GLY A 515 16.18 -19.31 11.43
CA GLY A 515 16.81 -18.19 12.09
C GLY A 515 16.50 -18.13 13.58
N SER A 516 17.21 -17.25 14.26
CA SER A 516 17.07 -17.00 15.69
C SER A 516 16.38 -15.66 15.92
N TYR A 517 15.21 -15.67 16.54
CA TYR A 517 14.60 -14.47 17.09
C TYR A 517 15.17 -14.16 18.46
N LEU A 518 15.84 -13.02 18.58
CA LEU A 518 16.52 -12.53 19.78
C LEU A 518 15.69 -11.39 20.40
N PRO A 519 14.89 -11.64 21.46
CA PRO A 519 14.05 -10.59 22.05
C PRO A 519 14.89 -9.51 22.73
N SER A 520 14.44 -8.26 22.67
CA SER A 520 15.06 -7.16 23.43
C SER A 520 14.94 -7.42 24.94
N PRO A 521 16.00 -7.17 25.75
CA PRO A 521 16.00 -7.47 27.19
C PRO A 521 14.85 -6.85 27.99
N ARG A 522 14.41 -5.62 27.66
CA ARG A 522 13.25 -4.95 28.28
C ARG A 522 12.06 -4.85 27.30
N GLY A 523 12.05 -5.67 26.25
CA GLY A 523 11.00 -5.68 25.22
C GLY A 523 10.86 -4.33 24.54
N ALA A 524 9.63 -3.87 24.34
CA ALA A 524 9.35 -2.59 23.67
C ALA A 524 9.90 -1.36 24.41
N HIS A 525 10.25 -1.45 25.71
CA HIS A 525 10.85 -0.34 26.45
C HIS A 525 12.28 0.00 26.03
N ASP A 526 12.95 -0.89 25.29
CA ASP A 526 14.26 -0.60 24.70
C ASP A 526 14.16 0.25 23.41
N TRP A 527 12.95 0.44 22.88
CA TRP A 527 12.72 1.11 21.60
C TRP A 527 12.03 2.46 21.82
N PRO A 528 12.73 3.59 21.61
CA PRO A 528 12.09 4.90 21.66
C PRO A 528 11.11 5.08 20.49
N LEU A 529 9.97 5.73 20.75
CA LEU A 529 9.03 6.10 19.71
C LEU A 529 9.49 7.40 19.04
N GLY A 530 9.89 7.29 17.77
CA GLY A 530 10.24 8.42 16.91
C GLY A 530 9.00 9.17 16.43
N GLU A 531 9.14 9.90 15.33
CA GLU A 531 8.06 10.73 14.78
C GLU A 531 6.93 9.91 14.13
N VAL A 532 7.30 8.81 13.45
CA VAL A 532 6.38 7.94 12.70
C VAL A 532 6.38 6.50 13.23
N ASP A 533 7.53 5.98 13.63
CA ASP A 533 7.72 4.58 14.06
C ASP A 533 8.76 4.49 15.19
N PHE A 534 8.97 3.30 15.74
CA PHE A 534 10.03 3.01 16.68
C PHE A 534 11.41 3.09 16.03
N GLU A 535 12.35 3.71 16.74
CA GLU A 535 13.75 3.83 16.33
C GLU A 535 14.62 2.81 17.07
N LEU A 536 15.78 2.49 16.48
CA LEU A 536 16.77 1.67 17.16
C LEU A 536 17.27 2.39 18.43
N PRO A 537 17.57 1.64 19.50
CA PRO A 537 18.20 2.22 20.67
C PRO A 537 19.56 2.82 20.29
N ALA A 538 19.92 3.95 20.91
CA ALA A 538 21.21 4.61 20.72
C ALA A 538 22.42 3.69 21.01
N THR A 539 22.23 2.64 21.79
CA THR A 539 23.20 1.58 21.99
C THR A 539 22.51 0.23 21.84
N VAL A 540 22.86 -0.50 20.78
CA VAL A 540 22.38 -1.87 20.56
C VAL A 540 23.21 -2.80 21.44
N THR A 541 22.53 -3.57 22.29
CA THR A 541 23.15 -4.66 23.04
C THR A 541 22.63 -5.96 22.47
N GLU A 542 23.50 -6.77 21.88
CA GLU A 542 23.11 -8.08 21.36
C GLU A 542 22.55 -8.94 22.51
N PRO A 543 21.30 -9.44 22.39
CA PRO A 543 20.72 -10.30 23.41
C PRO A 543 21.52 -11.61 23.50
N PRO A 544 21.68 -12.21 24.70
CA PRO A 544 22.36 -13.49 24.84
C PRO A 544 21.68 -14.57 23.98
N ALA A 545 22.46 -15.33 23.21
CA ALA A 545 21.95 -16.35 22.30
C ALA A 545 21.02 -17.39 22.97
N GLU A 546 21.21 -17.67 24.26
CA GLU A 546 20.38 -18.57 25.07
C GLU A 546 18.91 -18.11 25.21
N THR A 547 18.65 -16.81 25.00
CA THR A 547 17.28 -16.24 25.00
C THR A 547 16.60 -16.33 23.64
N GLY A 548 17.35 -16.76 22.62
CA GLY A 548 16.90 -16.87 21.25
C GLY A 548 15.86 -17.95 21.04
N ARG A 549 14.95 -17.71 20.10
CA ARG A 549 13.95 -18.67 19.66
C ARG A 549 14.21 -19.05 18.21
N THR A 550 14.33 -20.34 17.96
CA THR A 550 14.45 -20.83 16.58
C THR A 550 13.11 -20.68 15.86
N LEU A 551 13.15 -19.95 14.76
CA LEU A 551 12.09 -19.84 13.78
C LEU A 551 12.53 -20.56 12.51
N ARG A 552 11.59 -21.12 11.77
CA ARG A 552 11.84 -21.77 10.48
C ARG A 552 10.68 -21.58 9.54
N GLY A 553 10.94 -21.51 8.25
CA GLY A 553 9.88 -21.28 7.28
C GLY A 553 10.30 -21.55 5.86
N ARG A 554 9.34 -21.28 4.97
CA ARG A 554 9.47 -21.39 3.52
C ARG A 554 8.99 -20.09 2.89
N VAL A 555 9.77 -19.57 1.97
CA VAL A 555 9.44 -18.38 1.17
C VAL A 555 9.11 -18.87 -0.23
N MET A 556 7.87 -18.66 -0.69
CA MET A 556 7.51 -18.87 -2.10
C MET A 556 8.15 -17.77 -2.93
N LEU A 557 9.00 -18.17 -3.87
CA LEU A 557 9.75 -17.26 -4.72
C LEU A 557 8.95 -16.95 -5.98
N SER A 558 8.89 -15.66 -6.32
CA SER A 558 8.23 -15.14 -7.50
C SER A 558 9.12 -14.11 -8.20
N ALA A 559 8.79 -13.77 -9.44
CA ALA A 559 9.49 -12.75 -10.22
C ALA A 559 9.04 -11.30 -9.90
N SER A 560 8.28 -11.08 -8.83
CA SER A 560 7.67 -9.77 -8.55
C SER A 560 8.69 -8.64 -8.41
N ALA A 561 9.86 -8.90 -7.79
CA ALA A 561 10.97 -7.93 -7.74
C ALA A 561 11.46 -7.52 -9.14
N ALA A 562 11.66 -8.48 -10.04
CA ALA A 562 12.09 -8.20 -11.41
C ALA A 562 11.02 -7.41 -12.18
N ALA A 563 9.74 -7.76 -12.03
CA ALA A 563 8.64 -7.08 -12.68
C ALA A 563 8.44 -5.62 -12.20
N LEU A 564 8.77 -5.32 -10.94
CA LEU A 564 8.73 -3.95 -10.41
C LEU A 564 9.82 -3.04 -10.97
N LEU A 565 10.97 -3.61 -11.36
CA LEU A 565 12.07 -2.86 -11.95
C LEU A 565 11.93 -2.68 -13.47
N ASP A 566 11.12 -3.51 -14.12
CA ASP A 566 10.94 -3.49 -15.57
C ASP A 566 10.41 -2.12 -16.03
N GLY A 567 11.21 -1.41 -16.84
CA GLY A 567 10.91 -0.06 -17.36
C GLY A 567 11.39 1.13 -16.52
N THR A 568 12.06 0.93 -15.37
CA THR A 568 12.50 2.04 -14.49
C THR A 568 14.02 2.29 -14.46
N ILE A 569 14.85 1.34 -14.93
CA ILE A 569 16.32 1.43 -14.91
C ILE A 569 16.87 0.84 -16.23
N ASP A 570 17.87 1.48 -16.84
CA ASP A 570 18.69 0.94 -17.96
C ASP A 570 19.54 -0.23 -17.45
N ALA A 571 18.89 -1.34 -17.15
CA ALA A 571 19.48 -2.43 -16.40
C ALA A 571 20.18 -3.48 -17.29
N GLU A 572 21.44 -3.84 -16.98
CA GLU A 572 22.19 -4.92 -17.65
C GLU A 572 21.58 -6.31 -17.32
N ASP A 573 21.85 -7.34 -18.12
CA ASP A 573 21.24 -8.69 -18.00
C ASP A 573 21.36 -9.35 -16.59
N ALA A 574 22.32 -8.91 -15.77
CA ALA A 574 22.48 -9.36 -14.38
C ALA A 574 21.39 -8.84 -13.41
N GLU A 575 20.72 -7.74 -13.74
CA GLU A 575 19.67 -7.11 -12.91
C GLU A 575 18.28 -7.76 -13.09
N ARG A 576 18.15 -8.79 -13.94
CA ARG A 576 16.89 -9.50 -14.22
C ARG A 576 16.70 -10.83 -13.48
N ASP A 577 17.75 -11.38 -12.85
CA ASP A 577 17.68 -12.59 -12.01
C ASP A 577 17.35 -12.24 -10.55
N LEU A 578 16.15 -11.68 -10.37
CA LEU A 578 15.60 -11.34 -9.07
C LEU A 578 14.39 -12.21 -8.75
N LEU A 579 14.44 -12.83 -7.58
CA LEU A 579 13.33 -13.59 -7.00
C LEU A 579 12.94 -12.94 -5.67
N SER A 580 11.65 -12.93 -5.35
CA SER A 580 11.16 -12.34 -4.11
C SER A 580 10.02 -13.11 -3.47
N GLY A 581 9.92 -13.01 -2.15
CA GLY A 581 8.79 -13.50 -1.37
C GLY A 581 8.90 -13.10 0.11
N GLU A 582 7.87 -13.40 0.89
CA GLU A 582 7.78 -13.01 2.31
C GLU A 582 8.23 -14.11 3.27
N LEU A 583 8.83 -13.75 4.40
CA LEU A 583 9.15 -14.65 5.51
C LEU A 583 7.89 -14.95 6.35
N VAL A 584 6.89 -15.55 5.72
CA VAL A 584 5.57 -15.84 6.31
C VAL A 584 5.71 -16.72 7.57
N GLY A 585 4.87 -16.46 8.57
CA GLY A 585 4.71 -17.34 9.72
C GLY A 585 5.52 -16.95 10.95
N ILE A 586 6.21 -15.80 10.98
CA ILE A 586 7.00 -15.37 12.15
C ILE A 586 6.06 -15.05 13.32
N ALA A 587 5.04 -14.22 13.12
CA ALA A 587 4.06 -13.88 14.15
C ALA A 587 3.36 -15.13 14.68
N GLU A 588 2.93 -16.03 13.81
CA GLU A 588 2.29 -17.31 14.17
C GLU A 588 3.23 -18.18 15.00
N GLN A 589 4.50 -18.34 14.59
CA GLN A 589 5.48 -19.14 15.34
C GLN A 589 5.78 -18.54 16.72
N LEU A 590 5.87 -17.21 16.84
CA LEU A 590 6.05 -16.52 18.11
C LEU A 590 4.84 -16.67 19.05
N ARG A 591 3.66 -16.91 18.47
CA ARG A 591 2.40 -17.18 19.19
C ARG A 591 2.14 -18.67 19.43
N ARG A 592 2.92 -19.57 18.79
CA ARG A 592 2.65 -21.02 18.71
C ARG A 592 1.30 -21.33 18.05
N ASP A 593 0.94 -20.54 17.04
CA ASP A 593 -0.24 -20.78 16.21
C ASP A 593 0.03 -21.89 15.20
N VAL A 594 -1.03 -22.61 14.83
CA VAL A 594 -0.95 -23.62 13.78
C VAL A 594 -1.06 -22.90 12.43
N THR A 595 -0.06 -23.07 11.57
CA THR A 595 0.07 -22.37 10.29
C THR A 595 -0.50 -23.15 9.10
N GLY A 596 -0.93 -24.39 9.34
CA GLY A 596 -1.40 -25.29 8.30
C GLY A 596 -2.69 -24.84 7.61
N LEU A 597 -2.94 -25.44 6.44
CA LEU A 597 -4.13 -25.21 5.63
C LEU A 597 -5.39 -25.64 6.40
N VAL A 598 -6.45 -24.84 6.27
CA VAL A 598 -7.75 -25.15 6.87
C VAL A 598 -8.43 -26.25 6.08
N VAL A 599 -8.69 -27.39 6.73
CA VAL A 599 -9.34 -28.57 6.17
C VAL A 599 -10.73 -28.72 6.77
N ASP A 600 -11.72 -28.73 5.88
CA ASP A 600 -13.14 -28.79 6.23
C ASP A 600 -13.65 -30.23 6.31
N ALA A 601 -14.51 -30.50 7.30
CA ALA A 601 -15.34 -31.69 7.28
C ALA A 601 -16.31 -31.64 6.07
N PRO A 602 -16.73 -32.78 5.50
CA PRO A 602 -17.61 -32.80 4.31
C PRO A 602 -18.94 -32.05 4.45
N ASN A 603 -19.38 -31.79 5.68
CA ASN A 603 -20.63 -31.10 6.04
C ASN A 603 -20.38 -29.81 6.85
N ALA A 604 -19.17 -29.25 6.82
CA ALA A 604 -18.88 -27.99 7.50
C ALA A 604 -19.69 -26.84 6.85
N THR A 605 -20.23 -25.95 7.68
CA THR A 605 -20.84 -24.70 7.21
C THR A 605 -19.76 -23.64 6.99
N ASP A 606 -19.92 -22.77 6.00
CA ASP A 606 -18.92 -21.74 5.65
C ASP A 606 -18.54 -20.80 6.81
N THR A 607 -19.41 -20.66 7.81
CA THR A 607 -19.23 -19.80 8.99
C THR A 607 -18.45 -20.45 10.14
N ALA A 608 -18.10 -21.74 10.07
CA ALA A 608 -17.34 -22.40 11.13
C ALA A 608 -15.89 -21.89 11.16
N GLN A 609 -15.35 -21.51 12.31
CA GLN A 609 -13.92 -21.18 12.46
C GLN A 609 -13.16 -22.39 13.03
N PRO A 610 -11.89 -22.60 12.64
CA PRO A 610 -11.06 -23.62 13.28
C PRO A 610 -10.93 -23.30 14.78
N PRO A 611 -10.91 -24.30 15.67
CA PRO A 611 -10.79 -24.08 17.10
C PRO A 611 -9.46 -23.40 17.41
N GLN A 612 -9.50 -22.27 18.10
CA GLN A 612 -8.29 -21.53 18.45
C GLN A 612 -7.48 -22.31 19.50
N PRO A 613 -6.17 -22.55 19.28
CA PRO A 613 -5.38 -23.27 20.28
C PRO A 613 -5.20 -22.42 21.54
N PRO A 614 -5.11 -23.07 22.73
CA PRO A 614 -4.88 -22.39 23.98
C PRO A 614 -3.53 -21.67 23.99
N ARG A 615 -3.40 -20.64 24.83
CA ARG A 615 -2.17 -19.85 24.96
C ARG A 615 -1.01 -20.70 25.51
N ALA A 616 0.08 -20.81 24.76
CA ALA A 616 1.30 -21.49 25.19
C ALA A 616 2.08 -20.67 26.25
N PRO A 617 2.93 -21.30 27.11
CA PRO A 617 3.72 -20.59 28.12
C PRO A 617 4.71 -19.56 27.56
N ASP A 618 5.21 -19.79 26.35
CA ASP A 618 6.17 -18.93 25.65
C ASP A 618 5.51 -17.99 24.63
N PHE A 619 4.19 -17.84 24.66
CA PHE A 619 3.43 -16.94 23.79
C PHE A 619 3.95 -15.49 23.81
N VAL A 620 4.15 -14.88 22.63
CA VAL A 620 4.57 -13.47 22.49
C VAL A 620 3.40 -12.66 21.93
N ALA A 621 2.82 -11.79 22.76
CA ALA A 621 1.76 -10.87 22.38
C ALA A 621 2.28 -9.66 21.58
N LEU A 622 3.46 -9.17 21.95
CA LEU A 622 4.13 -8.02 21.36
C LEU A 622 5.58 -8.41 21.08
N ARG A 623 5.97 -8.49 19.80
CA ARG A 623 7.37 -8.75 19.41
C ARG A 623 8.17 -7.47 19.49
N ALA A 624 9.40 -7.53 20.02
CA ALA A 624 10.41 -6.47 19.96
C ALA A 624 11.80 -7.12 20.10
N GLY A 625 12.69 -6.95 19.13
CA GLY A 625 13.99 -7.63 19.14
C GLY A 625 14.66 -7.66 17.78
N TYR A 626 15.42 -8.73 17.53
CA TYR A 626 16.21 -8.90 16.32
C TYR A 626 15.96 -10.29 15.71
N LEU A 627 16.10 -10.41 14.40
CA LEU A 627 16.13 -11.68 13.69
C LEU A 627 17.53 -11.88 13.11
N ARG A 628 18.12 -13.05 13.35
CA ARG A 628 19.30 -13.52 12.63
C ARG A 628 18.91 -14.69 11.75
N VAL A 629 19.17 -14.64 10.46
CA VAL A 629 19.02 -15.81 9.58
C VAL A 629 20.26 -16.68 9.73
N ASP A 630 20.10 -17.91 10.22
CA ASP A 630 21.22 -18.80 10.52
C ASP A 630 21.48 -19.81 9.39
N ARG A 631 20.44 -20.16 8.60
CA ARG A 631 20.53 -21.12 7.49
C ARG A 631 19.50 -20.78 6.40
N ALA A 632 19.88 -20.93 5.13
CA ALA A 632 18.98 -20.80 3.99
C ALA A 632 19.40 -21.71 2.83
N ARG A 633 18.42 -22.31 2.13
CA ARG A 633 18.65 -23.05 0.88
C ARG A 633 17.56 -22.79 -0.15
N LEU A 634 17.97 -22.61 -1.41
CA LEU A 634 17.07 -22.54 -2.56
C LEU A 634 16.67 -23.96 -2.97
N VAL A 635 15.39 -24.20 -3.24
CA VAL A 635 14.84 -25.52 -3.61
C VAL A 635 14.05 -25.38 -4.91
N ASP A 636 14.33 -26.27 -5.88
CA ASP A 636 13.65 -26.31 -7.17
C ASP A 636 12.42 -27.24 -7.20
N GLY A 637 11.67 -27.18 -8.31
CA GLY A 637 10.49 -28.04 -8.54
C GLY A 637 10.76 -29.56 -8.54
N PHE A 638 12.01 -29.99 -8.74
CA PHE A 638 12.43 -31.40 -8.62
C PHE A 638 13.05 -31.71 -7.25
N GLY A 639 13.00 -30.80 -6.28
CA GLY A 639 13.58 -30.97 -4.95
C GLY A 639 15.11 -30.98 -4.94
N ARG A 640 15.81 -30.58 -6.00
CA ARG A 640 17.24 -30.24 -5.85
C ARG A 640 17.35 -28.94 -5.09
N PHE A 641 18.46 -28.77 -4.39
CA PHE A 641 18.68 -27.55 -3.64
C PHE A 641 20.12 -27.05 -3.75
N VAL A 642 20.29 -25.76 -3.46
CA VAL A 642 21.57 -25.09 -3.27
C VAL A 642 21.53 -24.45 -1.88
N GLU A 643 22.40 -24.91 -0.98
CA GLU A 643 22.55 -24.30 0.34
C GLU A 643 23.41 -23.04 0.22
N VAL A 644 22.81 -21.90 0.55
CA VAL A 644 23.42 -20.57 0.34
C VAL A 644 23.88 -19.95 1.65
N LEU A 645 23.30 -20.37 2.77
CA LEU A 645 23.67 -19.95 4.11
C LEU A 645 23.56 -21.15 5.05
N GLY A 646 24.56 -21.37 5.90
CA GLY A 646 24.59 -22.47 6.85
C GLY A 646 26.01 -22.76 7.34
N PRO A 647 26.16 -23.62 8.36
CA PRO A 647 27.45 -23.92 8.96
C PRO A 647 28.41 -24.66 8.02
N ASP A 648 27.87 -25.39 7.05
CA ASP A 648 28.64 -26.23 6.12
C ASP A 648 28.93 -25.52 4.77
N VAL A 649 28.48 -24.27 4.60
CA VAL A 649 28.70 -23.47 3.38
C VAL A 649 30.05 -22.75 3.47
N ALA A 650 30.98 -23.06 2.57
CA ALA A 650 32.34 -22.51 2.59
C ALA A 650 32.39 -20.98 2.40
N THR A 651 31.56 -20.47 1.49
CA THR A 651 31.38 -19.03 1.23
C THR A 651 29.89 -18.73 1.30
N PRO A 652 29.36 -18.32 2.46
CA PRO A 652 27.95 -17.97 2.59
C PRO A 652 27.56 -16.79 1.70
N ALA A 653 26.33 -16.82 1.19
CA ALA A 653 25.72 -15.70 0.49
C ALA A 653 25.69 -14.46 1.40
N PRO A 654 26.04 -13.27 0.89
CA PRO A 654 25.88 -12.04 1.65
C PRO A 654 24.39 -11.81 1.97
N VAL A 655 24.11 -11.37 3.19
CA VAL A 655 22.78 -10.94 3.63
C VAL A 655 22.82 -9.44 3.87
N THR A 656 22.14 -8.67 3.02
CA THR A 656 21.97 -7.23 3.19
C THR A 656 20.62 -6.93 3.81
N HIS A 657 20.53 -5.79 4.50
CA HIS A 657 19.33 -5.36 5.19
C HIS A 657 18.92 -3.98 4.68
N GLY A 658 17.63 -3.81 4.41
CA GLY A 658 16.99 -2.53 4.17
C GLY A 658 17.20 -1.56 5.33
N ALA A 659 17.08 -0.26 5.06
CA ALA A 659 17.42 0.80 6.01
C ALA A 659 16.70 0.66 7.36
N THR A 660 15.49 0.12 7.38
CA THR A 660 14.68 -0.04 8.57
C THR A 660 15.06 -1.31 9.33
N LEU A 661 15.51 -2.37 8.65
CA LEU A 661 16.00 -3.60 9.29
C LEU A 661 17.47 -3.53 9.68
N ALA A 662 18.27 -2.66 9.06
CA ALA A 662 19.71 -2.58 9.29
C ALA A 662 20.05 -2.20 10.74
N VAL A 663 20.97 -2.96 11.35
CA VAL A 663 21.47 -2.70 12.71
C VAL A 663 22.94 -2.26 12.63
N PRO A 664 23.26 -0.98 12.89
CA PRO A 664 24.63 -0.49 12.82
C PRO A 664 25.59 -1.29 13.71
N GLY A 665 26.69 -1.78 13.13
CA GLY A 665 27.69 -2.60 13.82
C GLY A 665 27.35 -4.08 13.96
N HIS A 666 26.14 -4.51 13.58
CA HIS A 666 25.67 -5.90 13.64
C HIS A 666 25.03 -6.32 12.30
N PRO A 667 25.83 -6.55 11.24
CA PRO A 667 25.32 -6.84 9.90
C PRO A 667 24.56 -8.18 9.80
N ASP A 668 24.68 -9.06 10.79
CA ASP A 668 23.98 -10.34 10.90
C ASP A 668 22.59 -10.23 11.55
N LEU A 669 22.23 -9.05 12.07
CA LEU A 669 20.96 -8.81 12.75
C LEU A 669 20.03 -7.92 11.92
N ALA A 670 18.78 -8.34 11.81
CA ALA A 670 17.66 -7.55 11.31
C ALA A 670 16.81 -7.02 12.47
N ALA A 671 16.57 -5.71 12.53
CA ALA A 671 15.77 -5.04 13.54
C ALA A 671 14.28 -5.36 13.40
N LEU A 672 13.72 -6.14 14.33
CA LEU A 672 12.29 -6.39 14.43
C LEU A 672 11.65 -5.46 15.46
N ARG A 673 11.22 -4.28 14.99
CA ARG A 673 10.56 -3.25 15.80
C ARG A 673 9.36 -3.76 16.61
N PRO A 674 8.99 -3.06 17.70
CA PRO A 674 7.80 -3.35 18.47
C PRO A 674 6.55 -3.45 17.59
N ARG A 675 5.89 -4.63 17.57
CA ARG A 675 4.64 -4.89 16.85
C ARG A 675 3.77 -5.88 17.61
N PHE A 676 2.46 -5.69 17.63
CA PHE A 676 1.55 -6.72 18.12
C PHE A 676 1.54 -7.90 17.14
N THR A 677 1.56 -9.12 17.68
CA THR A 677 1.46 -10.35 16.87
C THR A 677 0.00 -10.68 16.52
N ALA A 678 -0.97 -9.96 17.09
CA ALA A 678 -2.38 -9.99 16.71
C ALA A 678 -2.79 -8.65 16.05
N PRO A 679 -3.85 -8.65 15.21
CA PRO A 679 -4.38 -7.41 14.66
C PRO A 679 -4.74 -6.39 15.73
N ALA A 680 -4.42 -5.12 15.51
CA ALA A 680 -4.64 -4.03 16.44
C ALA A 680 -5.15 -2.78 15.73
N ARG A 681 -5.70 -1.83 16.51
CA ARG A 681 -6.08 -0.51 16.01
C ARG A 681 -5.94 0.57 17.07
N VAL A 682 -5.73 1.79 16.60
CA VAL A 682 -5.75 3.02 17.40
C VAL A 682 -7.03 3.80 17.09
N LEU A 683 -7.81 4.08 18.12
CA LEU A 683 -9.02 4.87 18.07
C LEU A 683 -8.78 6.22 18.73
N LEU A 684 -8.43 7.23 17.94
CA LEU A 684 -8.65 8.63 18.29
C LEU A 684 -10.06 9.03 17.83
N ARG A 685 -10.87 9.54 18.76
CA ARG A 685 -12.26 9.98 18.49
C ARG A 685 -12.52 11.30 19.21
N PHE A 686 -13.09 12.26 18.49
CA PHE A 686 -13.72 13.42 19.12
C PHE A 686 -14.95 12.95 19.90
N ALA A 687 -15.17 13.56 21.06
CA ALA A 687 -16.22 13.16 21.98
C ALA A 687 -16.97 14.36 22.54
N ASP A 688 -18.14 14.10 23.10
CA ASP A 688 -19.05 15.09 23.67
C ASP A 688 -18.34 16.08 24.62
N ALA A 689 -18.49 17.37 24.33
CA ALA A 689 -17.91 18.48 25.10
C ALA A 689 -18.35 18.52 26.57
N THR A 690 -19.40 17.80 26.96
CA THR A 690 -19.84 17.65 28.37
C THR A 690 -18.89 16.78 29.21
N GLY A 691 -17.98 16.04 28.56
CA GLY A 691 -17.05 15.11 29.19
C GLY A 691 -17.44 13.64 29.05
N ALA A 692 -18.65 13.34 28.55
CA ALA A 692 -19.05 11.99 28.23
C ALA A 692 -18.19 11.40 27.09
N LEU A 693 -17.74 10.16 27.23
CA LEU A 693 -16.98 9.44 26.20
C LEU A 693 -17.92 8.87 25.13
N ARG A 694 -18.69 9.76 24.51
CA ARG A 694 -19.61 9.48 23.40
C ARG A 694 -19.08 10.18 22.15
N ASP A 695 -18.96 9.44 21.05
CA ASP A 695 -18.43 9.95 19.78
C ASP A 695 -19.23 11.19 19.32
N ALA A 696 -18.48 12.20 18.89
CA ALA A 696 -19.02 13.42 18.29
C ALA A 696 -19.56 13.16 16.88
N ASP A 697 -20.62 13.87 16.52
CA ASP A 697 -21.27 13.83 15.21
C ASP A 697 -21.90 15.21 14.90
N ALA A 698 -22.71 15.32 13.86
CA ALA A 698 -23.36 16.59 13.50
C ALA A 698 -24.29 17.15 14.59
N GLY A 699 -24.80 16.30 15.49
CA GLY A 699 -25.64 16.70 16.62
C GLY A 699 -24.89 16.85 17.95
N ILE A 700 -23.70 16.26 18.06
CA ILE A 700 -22.87 16.27 19.28
C ILE A 700 -21.55 16.97 18.98
N SER A 701 -21.43 18.21 19.46
CA SER A 701 -20.19 18.98 19.31
C SER A 701 -19.11 18.52 20.31
N PRO A 702 -17.85 18.38 19.87
CA PRO A 702 -16.73 18.14 20.76
C PRO A 702 -16.10 19.42 21.31
N VAL A 703 -16.55 20.60 20.86
CA VAL A 703 -15.97 21.89 21.23
C VAL A 703 -16.45 22.31 22.63
N CYS A 704 -15.52 22.38 23.58
CA CYS A 704 -15.73 22.87 24.94
C CYS A 704 -15.79 24.40 25.01
N GLY A 705 -15.13 25.08 24.06
CA GLY A 705 -15.08 26.53 23.89
C GLY A 705 -13.83 26.96 23.13
N TYR A 706 -13.49 28.25 23.20
CA TYR A 706 -12.35 28.82 22.49
C TYR A 706 -11.46 29.64 23.40
N LEU A 707 -10.17 29.65 23.06
CA LEU A 707 -9.15 30.48 23.68
C LEU A 707 -8.61 31.46 22.65
N VAL A 708 -8.35 32.69 23.06
CA VAL A 708 -7.70 33.71 22.22
C VAL A 708 -6.48 34.26 22.98
N PRO A 709 -5.25 33.89 22.58
CA PRO A 709 -4.03 34.38 23.22
C PRO A 709 -3.65 35.79 22.70
N SER A 710 -3.26 36.68 23.63
CA SER A 710 -2.60 37.96 23.31
C SER A 710 -1.18 37.93 23.86
N LEU A 711 -0.18 37.87 22.98
CA LEU A 711 1.24 37.86 23.38
C LEU A 711 1.73 39.23 23.85
N VAL A 712 1.12 40.30 23.32
CA VAL A 712 1.44 41.69 23.68
C VAL A 712 0.94 42.00 25.10
N ASP A 713 -0.32 41.68 25.38
CA ASP A 713 -0.91 41.91 26.72
C ASP A 713 -0.58 40.78 27.71
N ARG A 714 0.02 39.69 27.21
CA ARG A 714 0.29 38.45 27.94
C ARG A 714 -0.96 37.86 28.58
N THR A 715 -2.11 37.96 27.90
CA THR A 715 -3.41 37.46 28.39
C THR A 715 -3.93 36.30 27.57
N LEU A 716 -4.81 35.49 28.17
CA LEU A 716 -5.55 34.44 27.49
C LEU A 716 -7.06 34.63 27.72
N GLU A 717 -7.79 34.97 26.66
CA GLU A 717 -9.24 35.19 26.71
C GLU A 717 -10.02 33.88 26.49
N PHE A 718 -11.15 33.73 27.16
CA PHE A 718 -11.99 32.53 27.16
C PHE A 718 -13.39 32.82 26.62
N PHE A 719 -13.80 31.99 25.65
CA PHE A 719 -15.10 32.04 25.00
C PHE A 719 -15.82 30.70 25.10
N ASP A 720 -17.15 30.72 25.15
CA ASP A 720 -17.95 29.48 25.10
C ASP A 720 -17.98 28.86 23.70
N ASP A 721 -18.64 27.70 23.59
CA ASP A 721 -18.89 26.97 22.35
C ASP A 721 -19.70 27.74 21.30
N LYS A 722 -20.29 28.89 21.69
CA LYS A 722 -21.03 29.79 20.82
C LYS A 722 -20.23 31.03 20.45
N GLY A 723 -19.01 31.19 20.94
CA GLY A 723 -18.15 32.35 20.67
C GLY A 723 -18.45 33.57 21.56
N SER A 724 -19.13 33.40 22.68
CA SER A 724 -19.40 34.49 23.65
C SER A 724 -18.25 34.60 24.65
N GLY A 725 -17.68 35.79 24.84
CA GLY A 725 -16.58 36.05 25.79
C GLY A 725 -17.04 36.06 27.26
N TYR A 726 -16.25 35.45 28.16
CA TYR A 726 -16.55 35.38 29.61
C TYR A 726 -15.50 36.07 30.48
N GLY A 727 -14.23 36.00 30.09
CA GLY A 727 -13.14 36.62 30.82
C GLY A 727 -11.78 36.18 30.30
N ARG A 728 -10.74 36.61 30.98
CA ARG A 728 -9.35 36.38 30.61
C ARG A 728 -8.49 36.11 31.83
N LEU A 729 -7.46 35.30 31.63
CA LEU A 729 -6.33 35.21 32.55
C LEU A 729 -5.30 36.27 32.16
N ARG A 730 -4.81 37.02 33.14
CA ARG A 730 -3.79 38.05 32.94
C ARG A 730 -2.70 38.00 34.02
N PRO A 731 -1.51 38.54 33.75
CA PRO A 731 -0.46 38.64 34.77
C PRO A 731 -0.93 39.49 35.96
N ASP A 732 -0.49 39.10 37.15
CA ASP A 732 -0.76 39.76 38.41
C ASP A 732 0.48 39.75 39.31
N PRO A 733 0.91 40.90 39.88
CA PRO A 733 2.15 40.96 40.64
C PRO A 733 2.11 40.22 41.97
N GLU A 734 0.92 40.03 42.57
CA GLU A 734 0.78 39.38 43.88
C GLU A 734 0.54 37.88 43.72
N THR A 735 -0.32 37.51 42.77
CA THR A 735 -0.80 36.15 42.59
C THR A 735 -0.20 35.44 41.36
N VAL A 736 0.75 36.08 40.67
CA VAL A 736 1.32 35.69 39.36
C VAL A 736 0.31 35.80 38.22
N THR A 737 -0.90 35.24 38.39
CA THR A 737 -2.00 35.30 37.42
C THR A 737 -3.32 35.57 38.13
N ALA A 738 -4.18 36.41 37.55
CA ALA A 738 -5.52 36.69 38.03
C ALA A 738 -6.57 36.52 36.92
N TRP A 739 -7.79 36.15 37.31
CA TRP A 739 -8.96 36.16 36.44
C TRP A 739 -9.57 37.56 36.37
N GLU A 740 -9.93 37.98 35.16
CA GLU A 740 -10.63 39.23 34.89
C GLU A 740 -11.81 38.97 33.96
N GLU A 741 -13.02 39.40 34.35
CA GLU A 741 -14.21 39.23 33.53
C GLU A 741 -14.18 40.09 32.26
N ASP A 742 -14.81 39.58 31.20
CA ASP A 742 -14.84 40.25 29.90
C ASP A 742 -15.54 41.62 29.99
N PRO A 743 -15.12 42.63 29.19
CA PRO A 743 -15.72 43.96 29.24
C PRO A 743 -17.24 43.94 29.07
N GLY A 744 -17.95 44.69 29.91
CA GLY A 744 -19.41 44.72 29.94
C GLY A 744 -20.07 43.68 30.86
N ARG A 745 -19.30 42.75 31.45
CA ARG A 745 -19.81 41.85 32.51
C ARG A 745 -19.53 42.41 33.91
N PRO A 746 -20.42 42.20 34.89
CA PRO A 746 -20.20 42.66 36.27
C PRO A 746 -18.97 41.98 36.88
N ALA A 747 -18.03 42.76 37.41
CA ALA A 747 -16.80 42.24 37.99
C ALA A 747 -17.06 41.64 39.38
N THR A 748 -16.54 40.44 39.64
CA THR A 748 -16.58 39.76 40.93
C THR A 748 -15.15 39.47 41.40
N LEU A 749 -14.63 40.30 42.29
CA LEU A 749 -13.24 40.20 42.77
C LEU A 749 -12.94 38.81 43.36
N GLY A 750 -11.93 38.13 42.84
CA GLY A 750 -11.38 36.88 43.38
C GLY A 750 -12.24 35.62 43.18
N ALA A 751 -13.27 35.67 42.33
CA ALA A 751 -14.03 34.47 41.97
C ALA A 751 -13.23 33.57 41.00
N PRO A 752 -13.32 32.23 41.12
CA PRO A 752 -12.66 31.33 40.18
C PRO A 752 -13.34 31.37 38.80
N PRO A 753 -12.58 31.17 37.71
CA PRO A 753 -13.12 31.07 36.34
C PRO A 753 -14.33 30.14 36.20
N SER A 754 -14.36 29.02 36.92
CA SER A 754 -15.46 28.04 36.89
C SER A 754 -16.82 28.57 37.34
N ARG A 755 -16.87 29.72 38.02
CA ARG A 755 -18.14 30.39 38.34
C ARG A 755 -18.83 30.96 37.09
N PHE A 756 -18.05 31.31 36.07
CA PHE A 756 -18.52 32.03 34.90
C PHE A 756 -18.60 31.15 33.66
N LEU A 757 -17.63 30.26 33.47
CA LEU A 757 -17.53 29.42 32.28
C LEU A 757 -18.58 28.30 32.32
N PRO A 758 -19.47 28.21 31.31
CA PRO A 758 -20.59 27.26 31.32
C PRO A 758 -20.14 25.81 31.11
N ASN A 759 -19.06 25.59 30.35
CA ASN A 759 -18.53 24.26 30.09
C ASN A 759 -17.58 23.83 31.23
N PRO A 760 -17.81 22.66 31.88
CA PRO A 760 -17.03 22.24 33.04
C PRO A 760 -15.57 21.90 32.73
N LEU A 761 -15.26 21.44 31.51
CA LEU A 761 -13.90 21.13 31.08
C LEU A 761 -13.11 22.42 30.82
N LEU A 762 -13.71 23.39 30.11
CA LEU A 762 -13.10 24.70 29.88
C LEU A 762 -12.88 25.47 31.20
N ALA A 763 -13.87 25.43 32.09
CA ALA A 763 -13.80 25.97 33.45
C ALA A 763 -12.63 25.37 34.24
N ARG A 764 -12.50 24.04 34.22
CA ARG A 764 -11.44 23.34 34.93
C ARG A 764 -10.06 23.69 34.37
N PHE A 765 -9.92 23.78 33.05
CA PHE A 765 -8.66 24.18 32.42
C PHE A 765 -8.18 25.55 32.92
N ALA A 766 -9.08 26.53 32.99
CA ALA A 766 -8.78 27.86 33.52
C ALA A 766 -8.42 27.83 35.02
N ASP A 767 -9.21 27.12 35.83
CA ASP A 767 -8.98 26.99 37.28
C ASP A 767 -7.63 26.33 37.60
N ARG A 768 -7.22 25.30 36.86
CA ARG A 768 -5.94 24.59 37.09
C ARG A 768 -4.73 25.42 36.75
N MET A 769 -4.79 26.19 35.66
CA MET A 769 -3.73 27.13 35.30
C MET A 769 -3.57 28.21 36.36
N LEU A 770 -4.69 28.78 36.83
CA LEU A 770 -4.70 29.77 37.91
C LEU A 770 -4.12 29.19 39.21
N ALA A 771 -4.51 27.97 39.57
CA ALA A 771 -4.01 27.28 40.76
C ALA A 771 -2.49 26.99 40.69
N ALA A 772 -1.98 26.60 39.51
CA ALA A 772 -0.54 26.37 39.30
C ALA A 772 0.28 27.65 39.52
N ASP A 773 -0.22 28.78 39.02
CA ASP A 773 0.42 30.09 39.19
C ASP A 773 0.34 30.63 40.62
N HIS A 774 -0.78 30.40 41.31
CA HIS A 774 -0.91 30.74 42.74
C HIS A 774 0.02 29.90 43.62
N ALA A 775 0.21 28.62 43.28
CA ALA A 775 1.18 27.76 43.95
C ALA A 775 2.62 28.26 43.71
N LEU A 776 2.94 28.72 42.50
CA LEU A 776 4.22 29.35 42.18
C LEU A 776 4.43 30.66 42.96
N ALA A 777 3.40 31.51 43.07
CA ALA A 777 3.43 32.73 43.87
C ALA A 777 3.73 32.43 45.35
N THR A 778 3.06 31.42 45.90
CA THR A 778 3.26 30.95 47.27
C THR A 778 4.69 30.42 47.49
N ALA A 779 5.21 29.65 46.54
CA ALA A 779 6.58 29.14 46.59
C ALA A 779 7.63 30.26 46.56
N ARG A 780 7.41 31.30 45.73
CA ARG A 780 8.27 32.50 45.66
C ARG A 780 8.23 33.31 46.96
N ALA A 781 7.06 33.51 47.55
CA ALA A 781 6.90 34.21 48.82
C ALA A 781 7.52 33.44 50.02
N GLY A 782 7.51 32.11 49.96
CA GLY A 782 8.06 31.22 51.00
C GLY A 782 9.57 30.99 50.94
N GLY A 783 10.32 31.69 50.09
CA GLY A 783 11.79 31.57 50.00
C GLY A 783 12.33 30.24 49.46
N HIS A 784 11.48 29.42 48.81
CA HIS A 784 11.92 28.19 48.15
C HIS A 784 12.67 28.55 46.85
N PRO A 785 13.58 27.70 46.34
CA PRO A 785 14.27 27.91 45.06
C PRO A 785 13.31 27.77 43.86
N ALA A 786 12.31 28.64 43.77
CA ALA A 786 11.38 28.81 42.65
C ALA A 786 11.81 29.98 41.73
N GLY A 787 12.99 30.57 41.98
CA GLY A 787 13.46 31.84 41.41
C GLY A 787 13.72 31.87 39.90
N GLY A 788 13.42 30.79 39.16
CA GLY A 788 13.52 30.73 37.70
C GLY A 788 12.37 29.99 37.00
N ALA A 789 11.39 29.45 37.73
CA ALA A 789 10.27 28.75 37.12
C ALA A 789 9.27 29.75 36.51
N GLN A 790 8.93 29.55 35.23
CA GLN A 790 7.96 30.35 34.48
C GLN A 790 6.52 30.02 34.90
N SER A 791 5.60 30.97 34.74
CA SER A 791 4.18 30.75 35.03
C SER A 791 3.54 29.81 34.00
N ALA A 792 2.47 29.13 34.40
CA ALA A 792 1.65 28.29 33.53
C ALA A 792 1.04 29.11 32.38
N LEU A 793 0.56 30.33 32.65
CA LEU A 793 0.04 31.24 31.62
C LEU A 793 1.12 31.63 30.61
N GLU A 794 2.29 32.07 31.07
CA GLU A 794 3.42 32.45 30.21
C GLU A 794 3.85 31.28 29.32
N SER A 795 3.98 30.09 29.91
CA SER A 795 4.43 28.89 29.20
C SER A 795 3.43 28.47 28.13
N LEU A 796 2.12 28.51 28.43
CA LEU A 796 1.08 28.19 27.46
C LEU A 796 1.09 29.17 26.28
N LEU A 797 1.18 30.49 26.54
CA LEU A 797 1.23 31.49 25.46
C LEU A 797 2.40 31.24 24.50
N ARG A 798 3.57 30.89 25.05
CA ARG A 798 4.77 30.55 24.28
C ARG A 798 4.62 29.24 23.49
N VAL A 799 4.00 28.21 24.08
CA VAL A 799 3.69 26.94 23.39
C VAL A 799 2.73 27.17 22.22
N LEU A 800 1.64 27.92 22.45
CA LEU A 800 0.63 28.20 21.43
C LEU A 800 1.21 29.00 20.26
N ASP A 801 2.03 30.03 20.54
CA ASP A 801 2.66 30.82 19.48
C ASP A 801 3.64 29.98 18.66
N THR A 802 4.57 29.28 19.33
CA THR A 802 5.62 28.49 18.68
C THR A 802 5.06 27.39 17.79
N THR A 803 4.09 26.62 18.31
CA THR A 803 3.52 25.49 17.57
C THR A 803 2.66 25.98 16.40
N ARG A 804 1.99 27.13 16.51
CA ARG A 804 1.12 27.63 15.46
C ARG A 804 1.85 27.99 14.17
N TRP A 805 3.15 28.30 14.23
CA TRP A 805 3.97 28.59 13.04
C TRP A 805 4.13 27.39 12.10
N THR A 806 3.86 26.16 12.58
CA THR A 806 3.98 24.94 11.76
C THR A 806 2.68 24.55 11.06
N VAL A 807 1.58 25.28 11.32
CA VAL A 807 0.24 24.96 10.82
C VAL A 807 -0.12 25.84 9.63
N ASP A 808 -0.55 25.24 8.51
CA ASP A 808 -1.16 25.98 7.41
C ASP A 808 -2.62 26.33 7.77
N VAL A 809 -2.80 27.58 8.24
CA VAL A 809 -4.11 28.12 8.64
C VAL A 809 -4.97 28.55 7.44
N THR A 810 -4.39 28.61 6.23
CA THR A 810 -5.07 29.07 5.01
C THR A 810 -5.68 27.95 4.18
N GLY A 811 -5.14 26.73 4.26
CA GLY A 811 -5.49 25.62 3.35
C GLY A 811 -6.94 25.10 3.43
N ARG A 812 -7.65 25.30 4.56
CA ARG A 812 -9.06 24.88 4.76
C ARG A 812 -9.98 25.96 5.36
N ALA A 813 -9.48 27.18 5.59
CA ALA A 813 -10.29 28.26 6.13
C ALA A 813 -11.25 28.79 5.05
N GLY A 814 -12.55 28.80 5.34
CA GLY A 814 -13.56 29.45 4.50
C GLY A 814 -13.66 30.95 4.78
N ASP A 815 -14.87 31.50 4.65
CA ASP A 815 -15.19 32.91 4.92
C ASP A 815 -14.87 33.36 6.38
N GLU A 816 -14.60 32.43 7.29
CA GLU A 816 -14.23 32.73 8.70
C GLU A 816 -12.79 33.28 8.87
N HIS A 817 -12.09 33.59 7.77
CA HIS A 817 -10.68 33.98 7.75
C HIS A 817 -10.36 35.24 8.59
N LEU A 818 -11.29 36.19 8.70
CA LEU A 818 -11.10 37.40 9.51
C LEU A 818 -10.99 37.12 11.02
N ALA A 819 -11.78 36.19 11.56
CA ALA A 819 -11.68 35.79 12.96
C ALA A 819 -10.34 35.06 13.25
N LEU A 820 -9.85 34.29 12.26
CA LEU A 820 -8.53 33.65 12.32
C LEU A 820 -7.38 34.67 12.30
N LEU A 821 -7.57 35.81 11.63
CA LEU A 821 -6.60 36.91 11.55
C LEU A 821 -6.62 37.87 12.76
N LEU A 822 -7.79 38.12 13.36
CA LEU A 822 -7.95 39.10 14.44
C LEU A 822 -7.48 38.63 15.81
N GLY A 823 -7.57 37.33 16.11
CA GLY A 823 -7.22 36.80 17.44
C GLY A 823 -6.57 35.43 17.45
N ARG A 824 -6.40 34.77 16.29
CA ARG A 824 -5.80 33.42 16.21
C ARG A 824 -6.45 32.45 17.21
N PRO A 825 -7.78 32.22 17.15
CA PRO A 825 -8.48 31.40 18.11
C PRO A 825 -7.97 29.96 18.13
N VAL A 826 -8.10 29.33 19.30
CA VAL A 826 -7.74 27.95 19.59
C VAL A 826 -9.01 27.27 20.10
N ALA A 827 -9.46 26.23 19.42
CA ALA A 827 -10.59 25.42 19.86
C ALA A 827 -10.13 24.49 20.99
N VAL A 828 -10.86 24.49 22.11
CA VAL A 828 -10.71 23.49 23.17
C VAL A 828 -11.65 22.35 22.85
N VAL A 829 -11.12 21.17 22.57
CA VAL A 829 -11.87 20.05 22.01
C VAL A 829 -11.74 18.82 22.90
N ARG A 830 -12.86 18.14 23.15
CA ARG A 830 -12.89 16.88 23.87
C ARG A 830 -12.66 15.70 22.91
N ALA A 831 -11.76 14.80 23.30
CA ALA A 831 -11.49 13.57 22.59
C ALA A 831 -11.23 12.42 23.57
N TYR A 832 -11.16 11.20 23.05
CA TYR A 832 -10.55 10.09 23.76
C TYR A 832 -9.72 9.22 22.82
N LEU A 833 -8.79 8.51 23.44
CA LEU A 833 -7.88 7.59 22.79
C LEU A 833 -8.06 6.18 23.35
N LYS A 834 -8.15 5.19 22.47
CA LYS A 834 -8.16 3.77 22.86
C LYS A 834 -7.31 2.95 21.90
N VAL A 835 -6.42 2.12 22.46
CA VAL A 835 -5.71 1.08 21.70
C VAL A 835 -6.48 -0.23 21.88
N GLU A 836 -6.81 -0.92 20.80
CA GLU A 836 -7.48 -2.21 20.84
C GLU A 836 -6.64 -3.26 20.13
N VAL A 837 -6.53 -4.45 20.73
CA VAL A 837 -5.85 -5.61 20.15
C VAL A 837 -6.90 -6.71 20.03
N GLU A 838 -7.18 -7.14 18.80
CA GLU A 838 -8.17 -8.17 18.49
C GLU A 838 -7.53 -9.55 18.59
N ASP A 839 -7.19 -9.93 19.83
CA ASP A 839 -6.75 -11.28 20.16
C ASP A 839 -7.83 -12.02 20.97
N PRO A 840 -8.44 -13.09 20.44
CA PRO A 840 -9.48 -13.80 21.16
C PRO A 840 -8.97 -14.52 22.42
N ARG A 841 -7.65 -14.69 22.59
CA ARG A 841 -7.04 -15.24 23.81
C ARG A 841 -6.94 -14.23 24.94
N GLN A 842 -7.10 -12.93 24.66
CA GLN A 842 -7.02 -11.83 25.62
C GLN A 842 -5.79 -11.93 26.55
N PRO A 843 -4.56 -11.90 26.02
CA PRO A 843 -3.36 -12.08 26.83
C PRO A 843 -3.27 -10.98 27.91
N PRO A 844 -3.07 -11.34 29.19
CA PRO A 844 -3.02 -10.38 30.29
C PRO A 844 -1.86 -9.38 30.17
N GLU A 845 -0.82 -9.72 29.41
CA GLU A 845 0.29 -8.84 29.06
C GLU A 845 -0.21 -7.58 28.35
N ASN A 846 -1.23 -7.67 27.49
CA ASN A 846 -1.79 -6.51 26.79
C ASN A 846 -2.30 -5.44 27.76
N ALA A 847 -2.85 -5.83 28.92
CA ALA A 847 -3.33 -4.85 29.92
C ALA A 847 -2.20 -4.19 30.71
N ARG A 848 -0.98 -4.73 30.64
CA ARG A 848 0.21 -4.26 31.38
C ARG A 848 1.25 -3.59 30.47
N THR A 849 1.19 -3.86 29.18
CA THR A 849 2.05 -3.24 28.17
C THR A 849 1.63 -1.79 27.97
N GLY A 850 2.44 -0.88 28.50
CA GLY A 850 2.29 0.54 28.22
C GLY A 850 2.69 0.85 26.77
N VAL A 851 1.74 1.32 25.96
CA VAL A 851 1.96 1.77 24.59
C VAL A 851 2.32 3.25 24.61
N PRO A 852 3.53 3.66 24.19
CA PRO A 852 3.84 5.07 24.02
C PRO A 852 3.04 5.64 22.85
N VAL A 853 2.55 6.86 23.02
CA VAL A 853 1.76 7.57 22.03
C VAL A 853 2.24 9.01 21.93
N ARG A 854 2.30 9.51 20.69
CA ARG A 854 2.47 10.92 20.35
C ARG A 854 1.18 11.45 19.75
N LEU A 855 0.81 12.67 20.12
CA LEU A 855 -0.30 13.41 19.54
C LEU A 855 0.23 14.70 18.92
N GLY A 856 -0.17 14.94 17.67
CA GLY A 856 0.33 16.04 16.85
C GLY A 856 1.69 15.75 16.24
N THR A 857 2.03 16.48 15.18
CA THR A 857 3.37 16.52 14.60
C THR A 857 3.66 17.89 14.01
N LEU A 858 4.87 18.41 14.24
CA LEU A 858 5.31 19.71 13.71
C LEU A 858 5.67 19.66 12.22
N SER A 859 5.90 18.47 11.67
CA SER A 859 6.34 18.29 10.28
C SER A 859 5.19 18.27 9.27
N ARG A 860 3.94 18.15 9.75
CA ARG A 860 2.74 18.16 8.90
C ARG A 860 2.00 19.48 9.02
N SER A 861 1.93 20.18 7.90
CA SER A 861 1.26 21.48 7.80
C SER A 861 -0.23 21.43 8.19
N GLN A 862 -0.89 20.29 7.98
CA GLN A 862 -2.30 20.10 8.30
C GLN A 862 -2.57 19.70 9.76
N ASP A 863 -1.54 19.34 10.52
CA ASP A 863 -1.70 19.04 11.95
C ASP A 863 -1.78 20.34 12.74
N GLY A 864 -2.94 20.64 13.31
CA GLY A 864 -3.14 21.86 14.08
C GLY A 864 -3.31 21.62 15.56
N LEU A 865 -2.86 20.49 16.10
CA LEU A 865 -2.77 20.32 17.54
C LEU A 865 -1.65 21.22 18.10
N LEU A 866 -1.99 22.11 19.02
CA LEU A 866 -1.04 23.04 19.64
C LEU A 866 -0.52 22.51 20.98
N ALA A 867 -1.41 21.93 21.79
CA ALA A 867 -1.11 21.28 23.06
C ALA A 867 -2.31 20.44 23.51
N TYR A 868 -2.14 19.61 24.54
CA TYR A 868 -3.22 18.77 25.06
C TYR A 868 -3.08 18.47 26.55
N CYS A 869 -4.17 18.10 27.20
CA CYS A 869 -4.18 17.54 28.56
C CYS A 869 -4.61 16.08 28.50
N VAL A 870 -3.92 15.22 29.25
CA VAL A 870 -4.26 13.80 29.41
C VAL A 870 -5.08 13.63 30.68
N GLY A 871 -6.24 12.99 30.58
CA GLY A 871 -7.16 12.86 31.72
C GLY A 871 -8.11 14.04 31.89
N ASP A 872 -8.90 13.99 32.97
CA ASP A 872 -9.89 15.03 33.32
C ASP A 872 -9.39 15.99 34.40
N ASP A 873 -8.19 15.78 34.92
CA ASP A 873 -7.67 16.60 36.02
C ASP A 873 -7.06 17.91 35.53
N MET A 874 -6.50 17.92 34.32
CA MET A 874 -5.87 19.09 33.66
C MET A 874 -4.74 19.73 34.48
N ASP A 875 -4.06 18.94 35.31
CA ASP A 875 -2.95 19.40 36.16
C ASP A 875 -1.63 19.55 35.39
N ARG A 876 -1.55 19.01 34.17
CA ARG A 876 -0.40 19.11 33.28
C ARG A 876 -0.84 19.33 31.83
N LEU A 877 -0.14 20.25 31.17
CA LEU A 877 -0.23 20.52 29.74
C LEU A 877 0.89 19.79 29.01
N HIS A 878 0.56 18.93 28.07
CA HIS A 878 1.52 18.26 27.19
C HIS A 878 1.70 19.05 25.89
N ILE A 879 2.95 19.18 25.46
CA ILE A 879 3.31 19.74 24.14
C ILE A 879 3.39 18.63 23.08
N VAL A 880 3.31 19.00 21.81
CA VAL A 880 3.34 18.05 20.69
C VAL A 880 4.74 17.50 20.41
N ASP A 881 5.78 18.31 20.65
CA ASP A 881 7.18 17.92 20.44
C ASP A 881 8.10 18.65 21.43
N PRO A 882 9.14 17.99 21.99
CA PRO A 882 10.13 18.62 22.86
C PRO A 882 10.78 19.88 22.29
N ALA A 883 10.92 19.97 20.96
CA ALA A 883 11.48 21.14 20.28
C ALA A 883 10.70 22.43 20.57
N VAL A 884 9.39 22.35 20.84
CA VAL A 884 8.57 23.51 21.21
C VAL A 884 9.09 24.14 22.50
N ALA A 885 9.38 23.34 23.52
CA ALA A 885 9.90 23.85 24.79
C ALA A 885 11.33 24.38 24.66
N LEU A 886 12.14 23.78 23.79
CA LEU A 886 13.52 24.18 23.57
C LEU A 886 13.64 25.48 22.76
N LEU A 887 12.80 25.67 21.74
CA LEU A 887 12.94 26.75 20.76
C LEU A 887 11.96 27.90 20.96
N ALA A 888 10.99 27.79 21.88
CA ALA A 888 10.02 28.86 22.11
C ALA A 888 10.72 30.19 22.45
N PRO A 889 10.48 31.28 21.70
CA PRO A 889 11.03 32.59 22.04
C PRO A 889 10.45 33.10 23.37
N GLY A 890 11.17 34.01 24.01
CA GLY A 890 10.66 34.72 25.19
C GLY A 890 9.51 35.67 24.81
N LEU A 891 8.58 35.93 25.73
CA LEU A 891 7.50 36.89 25.46
C LEU A 891 8.08 38.31 25.23
N PRO A 892 7.44 39.14 24.37
CA PRO A 892 7.89 40.51 24.12
C PRO A 892 8.02 41.32 25.41
N ASP A 893 9.13 42.05 25.57
CA ASP A 893 9.33 42.99 26.67
C ASP A 893 8.58 44.32 26.45
N GLU A 894 8.75 45.30 27.34
CA GLU A 894 8.08 46.62 27.22
C GLU A 894 8.46 47.39 25.94
N SER A 895 9.58 47.02 25.29
CA SER A 895 10.00 47.59 24.00
C SER A 895 9.43 46.84 22.79
N GLY A 896 8.67 45.76 23.03
CA GLY A 896 8.06 44.93 21.99
C GLY A 896 9.04 43.91 21.39
N VAL A 897 10.23 43.75 21.97
CA VAL A 897 11.25 42.81 21.46
C VAL A 897 11.10 41.47 22.19
N ALA A 898 10.90 40.40 21.44
CA ALA A 898 10.88 39.03 21.95
C ALA A 898 12.31 38.50 22.14
N GLY A 899 12.50 37.63 23.14
CA GLY A 899 13.77 36.94 23.33
C GLY A 899 14.08 35.99 22.17
N LEU A 900 15.36 35.84 21.81
CA LEU A 900 15.77 34.94 20.72
C LEU A 900 15.33 33.48 21.01
N PRO A 901 14.87 32.72 19.98
CA PRO A 901 14.62 31.29 20.11
C PRO A 901 15.79 30.54 20.75
N GLY A 902 15.51 29.66 21.72
CA GLY A 902 16.53 28.86 22.41
C GLY A 902 17.30 29.54 23.54
N ALA A 903 17.14 30.86 23.73
CA ALA A 903 17.86 31.59 24.79
C ALA A 903 17.29 31.36 26.20
N ASP A 904 15.99 31.05 26.30
CA ASP A 904 15.27 30.81 27.57
C ASP A 904 14.27 29.65 27.41
N PRO A 905 14.68 28.37 27.45
CA PRO A 905 13.76 27.24 27.28
C PRO A 905 12.60 27.22 28.29
N ILE A 906 11.50 26.57 27.92
CA ILE A 906 10.33 26.44 28.81
C ILE A 906 10.65 25.49 29.98
N THR A 907 10.50 25.97 31.22
CA THR A 907 10.86 25.22 32.45
C THR A 907 9.72 25.12 33.48
N SER A 908 8.49 25.44 33.08
CA SER A 908 7.34 25.39 33.99
C SER A 908 6.97 23.96 34.39
N PRO A 909 6.71 23.69 35.69
CA PRO A 909 6.27 22.36 36.16
C PRO A 909 4.86 21.97 35.68
N TYR A 910 4.09 22.94 35.16
CA TYR A 910 2.77 22.70 34.57
C TYR A 910 2.86 22.13 33.15
N VAL A 911 4.01 22.29 32.47
CA VAL A 911 4.21 21.82 31.10
C VAL A 911 5.03 20.53 31.09
N ASP A 912 4.46 19.47 30.54
CA ASP A 912 5.17 18.23 30.24
C ASP A 912 5.82 18.35 28.85
N THR A 913 7.15 18.33 28.83
CA THR A 913 7.96 18.55 27.63
C THR A 913 8.36 17.26 26.91
N SER A 914 7.87 16.10 27.35
CA SER A 914 8.26 14.80 26.80
C SER A 914 7.70 14.51 25.40
N GLY A 915 6.61 15.19 25.00
CA GLY A 915 5.92 14.95 23.73
C GLY A 915 5.23 13.58 23.62
N THR A 916 5.25 12.77 24.68
CA THR A 916 4.73 11.40 24.68
C THR A 916 3.96 11.11 25.97
N PHE A 917 3.00 10.20 25.91
CA PHE A 917 2.40 9.60 27.10
C PHE A 917 2.07 8.13 26.83
N THR A 918 1.75 7.38 27.88
CA THR A 918 1.54 5.94 27.80
C THR A 918 0.06 5.58 27.92
N VAL A 919 -0.41 4.67 27.07
CA VAL A 919 -1.77 4.13 27.06
C VAL A 919 -1.73 2.61 27.26
N ASN A 920 -2.63 2.09 28.08
CA ASN A 920 -2.80 0.64 28.19
C ASN A 920 -3.90 0.16 27.23
N PRO A 921 -3.64 -0.89 26.42
CA PRO A 921 -4.64 -1.51 25.57
C PRO A 921 -5.95 -1.83 26.30
N GLY A 922 -7.07 -1.55 25.65
CA GLY A 922 -8.42 -1.76 26.16
C GLY A 922 -8.98 -0.63 27.04
N VAL A 923 -8.14 0.27 27.56
CA VAL A 923 -8.56 1.36 28.44
C VAL A 923 -8.72 2.66 27.63
N PRO A 924 -9.92 3.29 27.60
CA PRO A 924 -10.08 4.60 26.98
C PRO A 924 -9.45 5.69 27.85
N VAL A 925 -8.62 6.53 27.23
CA VAL A 925 -7.95 7.67 27.87
C VAL A 925 -8.61 8.96 27.40
N PRO A 926 -9.27 9.71 28.30
CA PRO A 926 -9.84 11.00 27.95
C PRO A 926 -8.76 12.03 27.66
N LEU A 927 -9.01 12.90 26.68
CA LEU A 927 -8.10 13.93 26.20
C LEU A 927 -8.83 15.26 26.07
N THR A 928 -8.14 16.36 26.37
CA THR A 928 -8.59 17.71 26.04
C THR A 928 -7.56 18.36 25.14
N LEU A 929 -7.93 18.61 23.88
CA LEU A 929 -7.03 19.06 22.82
C LEU A 929 -7.19 20.57 22.61
N LEU A 930 -6.08 21.26 22.43
CA LEU A 930 -6.04 22.67 22.01
C LEU A 930 -5.67 22.70 20.52
N MET A 931 -6.65 22.96 19.65
CA MET A 931 -6.49 22.80 18.21
C MET A 931 -6.75 24.10 17.45
N VAL A 932 -6.04 24.27 16.33
CA VAL A 932 -6.40 25.28 15.33
C VAL A 932 -7.72 24.86 14.68
N PRO A 933 -8.75 25.72 14.64
CA PRO A 933 -10.00 25.38 13.97
C PRO A 933 -9.79 25.02 12.49
N GLY A 934 -10.42 23.95 12.01
CA GLY A 934 -10.33 23.50 10.62
C GLY A 934 -9.10 22.64 10.27
N SER A 935 -8.28 22.31 11.27
CA SER A 935 -7.10 21.44 11.12
C SER A 935 -7.38 19.98 11.51
N ASP A 936 -6.41 19.11 11.21
CA ASP A 936 -6.39 17.71 11.63
C ASP A 936 -5.52 17.54 12.89
N VAL A 937 -5.69 16.42 13.58
CA VAL A 937 -4.75 15.93 14.60
C VAL A 937 -4.30 14.53 14.22
N HIS A 938 -2.99 14.30 14.23
CA HIS A 938 -2.40 12.99 14.00
C HIS A 938 -2.03 12.30 15.31
N ILE A 939 -2.14 10.98 15.29
CA ILE A 939 -1.67 10.11 16.35
C ILE A 939 -0.66 9.12 15.81
N THR A 940 0.50 9.06 16.49
CA THR A 940 1.56 8.09 16.24
C THR A 940 1.71 7.16 17.44
N ALA A 941 1.73 5.85 17.19
CA ALA A 941 2.03 4.84 18.20
C ALA A 941 3.15 3.86 17.76
N GLY A 942 3.57 3.88 16.48
CA GLY A 942 4.50 2.93 15.86
C GLY A 942 3.97 1.49 15.74
N LEU A 943 2.98 1.09 16.54
CA LEU A 943 2.41 -0.27 16.54
C LEU A 943 1.38 -0.52 15.43
N VAL A 944 0.83 0.55 14.86
CA VAL A 944 -0.13 0.58 13.74
C VAL A 944 0.13 1.85 12.92
N PRO A 945 -0.38 1.94 11.67
CA PRO A 945 -0.22 3.15 10.86
C PRO A 945 -0.70 4.42 11.56
N GLN A 946 -0.05 5.54 11.24
CA GLN A 946 -0.45 6.85 11.75
C GLN A 946 -1.89 7.17 11.34
N LYS A 947 -2.67 7.75 12.25
CA LYS A 947 -4.06 8.10 12.00
C LYS A 947 -4.27 9.60 12.16
N GLY A 948 -4.91 10.24 11.19
CA GLY A 948 -5.40 11.61 11.28
C GLY A 948 -6.91 11.66 11.59
N VAL A 949 -7.35 12.65 12.36
CA VAL A 949 -8.77 12.97 12.56
C VAL A 949 -8.97 14.49 12.44
N GLY A 950 -9.89 14.92 11.59
CA GLY A 950 -10.14 16.34 11.29
C GLY A 950 -11.36 16.93 11.98
N LEU A 951 -11.25 18.19 12.42
CA LEU A 951 -12.39 18.93 12.96
C LEU A 951 -13.39 19.26 11.85
N LEU A 952 -14.67 18.90 12.04
CA LEU A 952 -15.72 19.27 11.10
C LEU A 952 -16.00 20.77 11.18
N ARG A 953 -16.17 21.40 10.01
CA ARG A 953 -16.49 22.84 9.90
C ARG A 953 -17.79 23.20 10.63
N GLU A 954 -18.77 22.30 10.65
CA GLU A 954 -20.06 22.51 11.32
C GLU A 954 -19.95 22.71 12.84
N TRP A 955 -18.91 22.16 13.47
CA TRP A 955 -18.66 22.34 14.90
C TRP A 955 -18.07 23.70 15.23
N THR A 956 -17.35 24.33 14.29
CA THR A 956 -16.53 25.51 14.58
C THR A 956 -17.02 26.79 13.91
N ALA A 957 -17.50 26.73 12.67
CA ALA A 957 -17.87 27.89 11.87
C ALA A 957 -18.86 28.85 12.56
N PRO A 958 -19.95 28.38 13.22
CA PRO A 958 -20.91 29.29 13.85
C PRO A 958 -20.32 30.12 14.99
N ALA A 959 -19.38 29.56 15.76
CA ALA A 959 -18.75 30.28 16.87
C ALA A 959 -17.68 31.24 16.35
N LEU A 960 -16.87 30.81 15.36
CA LEU A 960 -15.83 31.64 14.76
C LEU A 960 -16.36 32.94 14.17
N SER A 961 -17.56 32.93 13.56
CA SER A 961 -18.19 34.15 13.02
C SER A 961 -18.67 35.13 14.09
N ARG A 962 -18.76 34.72 15.36
CA ARG A 962 -19.16 35.55 16.50
C ARG A 962 -18.01 35.93 17.42
N LEU A 963 -16.85 35.30 17.28
CA LEU A 963 -15.69 35.57 18.13
C LEU A 963 -15.25 37.03 17.99
N SER A 964 -15.21 37.71 19.12
CA SER A 964 -14.89 39.13 19.20
C SER A 964 -13.92 39.36 20.36
N PRO A 965 -12.61 39.23 20.14
CA PRO A 965 -11.59 39.51 21.14
C PRO A 965 -11.62 40.98 21.58
N ALA A 966 -11.39 41.23 22.87
CA ALA A 966 -11.35 42.58 23.40
C ALA A 966 -9.89 43.02 23.62
N LEU A 967 -9.39 43.86 22.71
CA LEU A 967 -8.00 44.33 22.67
C LEU A 967 -7.80 45.49 23.66
N ARG A 968 -6.85 45.36 24.60
CA ARG A 968 -6.56 46.45 25.53
C ARG A 968 -5.77 47.55 24.81
N TYR A 969 -6.18 48.80 24.98
CA TYR A 969 -5.49 49.97 24.44
C TYR A 969 -5.49 51.11 25.46
N GLY A 970 -4.39 51.83 25.58
CA GLY A 970 -4.34 53.07 26.39
C GLY A 970 -2.99 53.39 27.02
N PRO A 971 -2.85 54.63 27.55
CA PRO A 971 -3.85 55.70 27.53
C PRO A 971 -4.01 56.33 26.14
N VAL A 972 -5.25 56.47 25.66
CA VAL A 972 -5.59 57.18 24.42
C VAL A 972 -6.22 58.53 24.72
N LEU A 973 -5.95 59.53 23.88
CA LEU A 973 -6.65 60.81 23.92
C LEU A 973 -7.98 60.69 23.20
N ARG A 974 -9.08 60.90 23.94
CA ARG A 974 -10.45 60.75 23.45
C ARG A 974 -11.23 62.04 23.67
N ASP A 975 -12.14 62.36 22.75
CA ASP A 975 -13.16 63.37 22.96
C ASP A 975 -14.24 62.86 23.94
N LEU A 976 -14.81 63.76 24.75
CA LEU A 976 -15.80 63.40 25.78
C LEU A 976 -17.10 62.90 25.15
N GLU A 977 -17.58 63.55 24.09
CA GLU A 977 -18.85 63.25 23.42
C GLU A 977 -18.74 62.14 22.38
N THR A 978 -17.66 62.10 21.60
CA THR A 978 -17.49 61.11 20.51
C THR A 978 -16.20 60.29 20.63
N THR A 979 -16.31 58.96 20.80
CA THR A 979 -15.14 58.07 20.83
C THR A 979 -14.60 57.87 19.42
N ARG A 980 -13.61 58.69 19.04
CA ARG A 980 -12.91 58.58 17.74
C ARG A 980 -11.58 57.88 17.91
N LEU A 981 -11.39 56.76 17.23
CA LEU A 981 -10.15 55.98 17.27
C LEU A 981 -9.72 55.59 15.85
N PRO A 982 -8.40 55.46 15.58
CA PRO A 982 -7.93 54.90 14.32
C PRO A 982 -8.33 53.42 14.25
N LEU A 983 -9.09 53.04 13.22
CA LEU A 983 -9.56 51.67 13.00
C LEU A 983 -8.95 51.08 11.73
N PRO A 984 -8.65 49.76 11.69
CA PRO A 984 -8.20 49.10 10.48
C PRO A 984 -9.25 49.19 9.36
N GLN A 985 -8.86 49.59 8.16
CA GLN A 985 -9.79 49.76 7.02
C GLN A 985 -10.32 48.42 6.47
N ASP A 986 -9.55 47.35 6.67
CA ASP A 986 -9.86 46.01 6.13
C ASP A 986 -10.77 45.18 7.05
N VAL A 987 -11.05 45.65 8.27
CA VAL A 987 -11.87 44.94 9.27
C VAL A 987 -13.24 45.61 9.36
N ARG A 988 -14.23 44.99 8.72
CA ARG A 988 -15.60 45.50 8.65
C ARG A 988 -16.45 44.93 9.80
N GLY A 989 -16.87 45.80 10.71
CA GLY A 989 -17.70 45.42 11.87
C GLY A 989 -18.10 46.64 12.69
N SER A 990 -18.97 46.45 13.67
CA SER A 990 -19.30 47.52 14.63
C SER A 990 -18.31 47.52 15.78
N TRP A 991 -17.55 48.61 15.89
CA TRP A 991 -16.48 48.77 16.89
C TRP A 991 -17.00 49.43 18.17
N HIS A 992 -16.61 48.89 19.31
CA HIS A 992 -17.03 49.33 20.64
C HIS A 992 -15.79 49.57 21.52
N TRP A 993 -15.83 50.65 22.29
CA TRP A 993 -14.79 51.01 23.27
C TRP A 993 -15.35 50.84 24.67
N HIS A 994 -14.84 49.84 25.39
CA HIS A 994 -15.22 49.56 26.75
C HIS A 994 -14.23 50.22 27.71
N ARG A 995 -14.73 50.91 28.74
CA ARG A 995 -13.92 51.57 29.77
C ARG A 995 -14.53 51.39 31.15
N ARG A 996 -13.69 51.52 32.17
CA ARG A 996 -14.11 51.50 33.57
C ARG A 996 -14.13 52.92 34.12
N ASN A 997 -15.30 53.39 34.53
CA ASN A 997 -15.45 54.72 35.15
C ASN A 997 -15.33 54.66 36.68
N ALA A 998 -15.55 53.48 37.27
CA ALA A 998 -15.38 53.17 38.68
C ALA A 998 -15.02 51.66 38.82
N PRO A 999 -14.48 51.22 39.98
CA PRO A 999 -14.20 49.80 40.22
C PRO A 999 -15.45 48.94 40.02
N GLY A 1000 -15.44 48.07 39.01
CA GLY A 1000 -16.52 47.13 38.70
C GLY A 1000 -17.67 47.67 37.82
N GLU A 1001 -17.63 48.93 37.39
CA GLU A 1001 -18.63 49.54 36.51
C GLU A 1001 -18.08 49.76 35.10
N TRP A 1002 -18.72 49.14 34.11
CA TRP A 1002 -18.35 49.24 32.69
C TRP A 1002 -19.21 50.25 31.95
N THR A 1003 -18.58 51.00 31.05
CA THR A 1003 -19.27 51.84 30.05
C THR A 1003 -18.75 51.46 28.67
N SER A 1004 -19.65 51.35 27.70
CA SER A 1004 -19.32 50.96 26.32
C SER A 1004 -19.76 52.07 25.38
N ASP A 1005 -18.81 52.66 24.67
CA ASP A 1005 -19.06 53.73 23.70
C ASP A 1005 -18.94 53.15 22.28
N SER A 1006 -19.80 53.55 21.34
CA SER A 1006 -19.60 53.21 19.91
C SER A 1006 -18.42 53.98 19.35
N VAL A 1007 -17.54 53.31 18.61
CA VAL A 1007 -16.34 53.93 18.03
C VAL A 1007 -16.63 54.46 16.63
N VAL A 1008 -16.24 55.71 16.39
CA VAL A 1008 -16.29 56.34 15.06
C VAL A 1008 -14.87 56.33 14.47
N PRO A 1009 -14.67 55.86 13.23
CA PRO A 1009 -13.34 55.89 12.60
C PRO A 1009 -12.79 57.32 12.50
N THR A 1010 -11.49 57.48 12.80
CA THR A 1010 -10.79 58.75 12.56
C THR A 1010 -10.69 59.04 11.06
N THR A 1011 -10.99 60.28 10.65
CA THR A 1011 -10.81 60.75 9.26
C THR A 1011 -9.41 61.37 9.06
N PRO A 1012 -8.93 61.53 7.81
CA PRO A 1012 -7.67 62.23 7.54
C PRO A 1012 -7.67 63.71 7.95
N ASP A 1013 -8.85 64.27 8.23
CA ASP A 1013 -9.01 65.66 8.65
C ASP A 1013 -8.60 65.84 10.11
N ALA A 1014 -7.59 66.67 10.37
CA ALA A 1014 -7.16 67.02 11.72
C ALA A 1014 -8.20 67.95 12.38
N LEU A 1015 -9.22 67.35 13.00
CA LEU A 1015 -10.26 68.06 13.75
C LEU A 1015 -9.84 68.20 15.21
N LEU A 1016 -9.71 69.45 15.69
CA LEU A 1016 -9.59 69.74 17.12
C LEU A 1016 -10.97 69.56 17.78
N PRO A 1017 -11.08 68.78 18.87
CA PRO A 1017 -12.34 68.61 19.58
C PRO A 1017 -12.79 69.94 20.21
N ASN A 1018 -14.11 70.15 20.28
CA ASN A 1018 -14.69 71.37 20.87
C ASN A 1018 -14.56 71.39 22.41
N GLU A 1019 -14.30 70.24 23.03
CA GLU A 1019 -14.07 70.07 24.46
C GLU A 1019 -12.66 69.54 24.76
N PRO A 1020 -12.13 69.70 25.99
CA PRO A 1020 -10.84 69.16 26.37
C PRO A 1020 -10.80 67.63 26.21
N SER A 1021 -9.82 67.11 25.46
CA SER A 1021 -9.60 65.67 25.36
C SER A 1021 -9.30 65.06 26.72
N VAL A 1022 -9.86 63.89 26.98
CA VAL A 1022 -9.60 63.10 28.19
C VAL A 1022 -8.72 61.91 27.85
N THR A 1023 -7.79 61.58 28.74
CA THR A 1023 -7.06 60.33 28.67
C THR A 1023 -7.96 59.19 29.15
N SER A 1024 -8.18 58.20 28.31
CA SER A 1024 -8.92 56.99 28.65
C SER A 1024 -8.05 55.77 28.40
N GLU A 1025 -8.01 54.85 29.34
CA GLU A 1025 -7.65 53.46 29.08
C GLU A 1025 -8.92 52.65 28.84
N GLY A 1026 -8.85 51.63 28.00
CA GLY A 1026 -10.02 50.83 27.67
C GLY A 1026 -9.71 49.63 26.79
N TRP A 1027 -10.77 48.98 26.34
CA TRP A 1027 -10.73 47.80 25.50
C TRP A 1027 -11.51 48.08 24.22
N LEU A 1028 -10.86 47.84 23.10
CA LEU A 1028 -11.45 47.93 21.77
C LEU A 1028 -11.95 46.54 21.35
N GLN A 1029 -13.23 46.43 21.05
CA GLN A 1029 -13.87 45.19 20.63
C GLN A 1029 -14.62 45.41 19.30
N VAL A 1030 -14.66 44.39 18.43
CA VAL A 1030 -15.33 44.45 17.13
C VAL A 1030 -16.36 43.35 16.97
N ALA A 1031 -17.64 43.70 16.83
CA ALA A 1031 -18.63 42.72 16.42
C ALA A 1031 -18.59 42.57 14.88
N LEU A 1032 -18.14 41.40 14.42
CA LEU A 1032 -18.09 41.05 13.01
C LEU A 1032 -19.52 40.88 12.48
N VAL A 1033 -19.78 41.43 11.29
CA VAL A 1033 -21.05 41.24 10.57
C VAL A 1033 -20.85 40.07 9.60
N ALA A 1034 -21.86 39.20 9.43
CA ALA A 1034 -21.77 38.05 8.55
C ALA A 1034 -21.57 38.47 7.07
N ASP A 1035 -20.61 37.88 6.38
CA ASP A 1035 -20.24 38.22 4.99
C ASP A 1035 -21.41 38.10 3.98
N THR A 1036 -22.46 37.34 4.31
CA THR A 1036 -23.65 37.14 3.47
C THR A 1036 -24.59 38.35 3.36
N GLU A 1037 -24.42 39.41 4.15
CA GLU A 1037 -25.29 40.61 4.12
C GLU A 1037 -24.78 41.75 3.21
N TYR A 1038 -23.65 41.59 2.51
CA TYR A 1038 -22.95 42.70 1.84
C TYR A 1038 -23.06 42.76 0.30
N TYR A 1039 -24.26 42.58 -0.26
CA TYR A 1039 -24.47 42.73 -1.72
C TYR A 1039 -24.15 44.14 -2.27
N ASP A 1040 -24.12 45.18 -1.43
CA ASP A 1040 -24.00 46.57 -1.86
C ASP A 1040 -22.54 47.12 -1.94
N ALA A 1041 -21.51 46.34 -1.56
CA ALA A 1041 -20.11 46.80 -1.46
C ALA A 1041 -19.05 45.89 -2.11
N ALA A 1042 -19.45 44.99 -3.02
CA ALA A 1042 -18.55 44.07 -3.71
C ALA A 1042 -17.59 44.82 -4.67
N VAL A 1043 -16.34 44.34 -4.80
CA VAL A 1043 -15.34 44.90 -5.72
C VAL A 1043 -15.79 44.63 -7.16
N PRO A 1044 -16.05 45.67 -7.98
CA PRO A 1044 -16.56 45.48 -9.33
C PRO A 1044 -15.42 45.03 -10.26
N VAL A 1045 -15.53 43.84 -10.85
CA VAL A 1045 -14.55 43.30 -11.80
C VAL A 1045 -15.16 43.23 -13.19
N ARG A 1046 -14.58 43.98 -14.14
CA ARG A 1046 -15.03 43.98 -15.53
C ARG A 1046 -14.43 42.79 -16.27
N VAL A 1047 -15.28 41.92 -16.80
CA VAL A 1047 -14.88 40.86 -17.72
C VAL A 1047 -14.94 41.41 -19.15
N SER A 1048 -13.85 41.28 -19.89
CA SER A 1048 -13.75 41.79 -21.27
C SER A 1048 -13.42 40.72 -22.30
N CYS A 1049 -13.04 39.51 -21.88
CA CYS A 1049 -12.84 38.35 -22.74
C CYS A 1049 -13.17 37.04 -22.01
N VAL A 1050 -13.38 35.95 -22.75
CA VAL A 1050 -13.58 34.60 -22.21
C VAL A 1050 -12.60 33.62 -22.83
N ARG A 1051 -12.35 32.50 -22.15
CA ARG A 1051 -11.63 31.35 -22.73
C ARG A 1051 -12.61 30.21 -22.92
N THR A 1052 -12.68 29.66 -24.14
CA THR A 1052 -13.61 28.59 -24.49
C THR A 1052 -12.88 27.31 -24.90
N VAL A 1053 -13.41 26.15 -24.49
CA VAL A 1053 -12.96 24.83 -24.93
C VAL A 1053 -14.20 24.07 -25.41
N ASN A 1054 -14.19 23.61 -26.66
CA ASN A 1054 -15.33 22.93 -27.31
C ASN A 1054 -16.66 23.72 -27.20
N GLY A 1055 -16.61 25.05 -27.30
CA GLY A 1055 -17.78 25.92 -27.21
C GLY A 1055 -18.31 26.18 -25.79
N THR A 1056 -17.61 25.71 -24.74
CA THR A 1056 -17.96 25.99 -23.34
C THR A 1056 -16.96 26.96 -22.73
N THR A 1057 -17.45 28.01 -22.05
CA THR A 1057 -16.61 28.94 -21.30
C THR A 1057 -15.96 28.25 -20.11
N VAL A 1058 -14.63 28.17 -20.11
CA VAL A 1058 -13.81 27.54 -19.05
C VAL A 1058 -13.00 28.56 -18.24
N GLY A 1059 -12.89 29.81 -18.71
CA GLY A 1059 -12.24 30.89 -17.96
C GLY A 1059 -12.75 32.28 -18.34
N LEU A 1060 -12.61 33.23 -17.40
CA LEU A 1060 -12.96 34.64 -17.55
C LEU A 1060 -11.71 35.51 -17.52
N GLY A 1061 -11.60 36.48 -18.43
CA GLY A 1061 -10.45 37.38 -18.48
C GLY A 1061 -10.82 38.84 -18.64
N GLY A 1062 -9.89 39.69 -18.23
CA GLY A 1062 -10.09 41.13 -18.20
C GLY A 1062 -8.80 41.91 -17.96
N GLN A 1063 -8.96 43.21 -17.77
CA GLN A 1063 -7.87 44.13 -17.42
C GLN A 1063 -8.15 44.73 -16.05
N ASN A 1064 -7.16 44.69 -15.17
CA ASN A 1064 -7.18 45.31 -13.85
C ASN A 1064 -7.02 46.84 -13.94
N GLY A 1065 -7.33 47.54 -12.85
CA GLY A 1065 -7.22 49.01 -12.78
C GLY A 1065 -5.80 49.57 -12.95
N ASP A 1066 -4.77 48.73 -12.77
CA ASP A 1066 -3.36 49.05 -12.98
C ASP A 1066 -2.87 48.76 -14.41
N GLY A 1067 -3.75 48.27 -15.29
CA GLY A 1067 -3.44 47.92 -16.68
C GLY A 1067 -2.96 46.49 -16.90
N SER A 1068 -2.75 45.69 -15.84
CA SER A 1068 -2.41 44.26 -15.95
C SER A 1068 -3.60 43.43 -16.42
N HIS A 1069 -3.36 42.28 -17.06
CA HIS A 1069 -4.42 41.37 -17.52
C HIS A 1069 -4.57 40.18 -16.57
N PHE A 1070 -5.80 39.71 -16.39
CA PHE A 1070 -6.09 38.48 -15.64
C PHE A 1070 -6.85 37.48 -16.50
N LEU A 1071 -6.67 36.20 -16.18
CA LEU A 1071 -7.46 35.08 -16.70
C LEU A 1071 -7.66 34.08 -15.55
N ILE A 1072 -8.90 33.87 -15.13
CA ILE A 1072 -9.24 32.96 -14.03
C ILE A 1072 -10.16 31.82 -14.54
N PRO A 1073 -9.98 30.57 -14.10
CA PRO A 1073 -10.90 29.48 -14.39
C PRO A 1073 -12.31 29.72 -13.86
N VAL A 1074 -13.33 29.18 -14.53
CA VAL A 1074 -14.74 29.30 -14.11
C VAL A 1074 -15.02 28.78 -12.69
N PRO A 1075 -14.46 27.63 -12.23
CA PRO A 1075 -14.63 27.19 -10.84
C PRO A 1075 -14.15 28.22 -9.82
N GLU A 1076 -12.98 28.82 -10.06
CA GLU A 1076 -12.42 29.87 -9.22
C GLU A 1076 -13.28 31.15 -9.25
N ALA A 1077 -13.76 31.55 -10.44
CA ALA A 1077 -14.70 32.68 -10.55
C ALA A 1077 -16.03 32.42 -9.82
N ILE A 1078 -16.52 31.18 -9.78
CA ILE A 1078 -17.73 30.78 -9.03
C ILE A 1078 -17.49 30.90 -7.52
N GLU A 1079 -16.31 30.52 -7.03
CA GLU A 1079 -15.93 30.69 -5.63
C GLU A 1079 -15.81 32.18 -5.27
N LEU A 1080 -15.15 32.98 -6.10
CA LEU A 1080 -15.00 34.43 -5.88
C LEU A 1080 -16.34 35.17 -5.91
N ILE A 1081 -17.26 34.82 -6.81
CA ILE A 1081 -18.64 35.37 -6.79
C ILE A 1081 -19.41 34.85 -5.58
N GLY A 1082 -19.22 33.58 -5.22
CA GLY A 1082 -19.85 32.93 -4.06
C GLY A 1082 -19.46 33.56 -2.72
N SER A 1083 -18.23 34.09 -2.63
CA SER A 1083 -17.72 34.79 -1.45
C SER A 1083 -18.40 36.14 -1.17
N GLY A 1084 -19.17 36.69 -2.13
CA GLY A 1084 -19.77 38.02 -2.01
C GLY A 1084 -18.79 39.20 -2.11
N ARG A 1085 -17.47 38.94 -2.11
CA ARG A 1085 -16.40 39.95 -2.16
C ARG A 1085 -16.22 40.60 -3.53
N PHE A 1086 -16.53 39.87 -4.61
CA PHE A 1086 -16.33 40.32 -5.98
C PHE A 1086 -17.63 40.29 -6.78
N ALA A 1087 -17.90 41.39 -7.50
CA ALA A 1087 -19.03 41.51 -8.42
C ALA A 1087 -18.52 41.56 -9.86
N PHE A 1088 -18.55 40.40 -10.53
CA PHE A 1088 -18.17 40.31 -11.93
C PHE A 1088 -19.29 40.87 -12.83
N PHE A 1089 -18.92 41.66 -13.83
CA PHE A 1089 -19.86 42.25 -14.77
C PHE A 1089 -19.28 42.36 -16.17
N VAL A 1090 -20.16 42.41 -17.17
CA VAL A 1090 -19.85 42.72 -18.57
C VAL A 1090 -20.37 44.12 -18.89
N GLN A 1091 -19.58 44.89 -19.65
CA GLN A 1091 -19.96 46.22 -20.09
C GLN A 1091 -19.24 46.60 -21.39
N GLU A 1092 -19.99 46.90 -22.44
CA GLU A 1092 -19.54 47.51 -23.69
C GLU A 1092 -19.46 49.04 -23.53
N PRO A 1093 -18.56 49.72 -24.27
CA PRO A 1093 -18.43 51.17 -24.23
C PRO A 1093 -19.79 51.87 -24.47
N GLY A 1094 -20.25 52.66 -23.49
CA GLY A 1094 -21.50 53.42 -23.58
C GLY A 1094 -22.78 52.69 -23.15
N THR A 1095 -22.69 51.46 -22.63
CA THR A 1095 -23.86 50.66 -22.15
C THR A 1095 -23.87 50.49 -20.62
N ALA A 1096 -25.02 50.08 -20.07
CA ALA A 1096 -25.17 49.79 -18.64
C ALA A 1096 -24.46 48.46 -18.26
N ARG A 1097 -23.95 48.38 -17.02
CA ARG A 1097 -23.29 47.17 -16.50
C ARG A 1097 -24.29 46.02 -16.38
N THR A 1098 -23.92 44.85 -16.90
CA THR A 1098 -24.70 43.61 -16.72
C THR A 1098 -23.93 42.66 -15.81
N ALA A 1099 -24.51 42.32 -14.66
CA ALA A 1099 -23.86 41.45 -13.69
C ALA A 1099 -23.78 39.98 -14.18
N ILE A 1100 -22.72 39.28 -13.79
CA ILE A 1100 -22.56 37.84 -13.95
C ILE A 1100 -22.96 37.16 -12.64
N ARG A 1101 -23.73 36.08 -12.71
CA ARG A 1101 -24.21 35.31 -11.55
C ARG A 1101 -23.92 33.82 -11.71
N VAL A 1102 -23.82 33.13 -10.57
CA VAL A 1102 -23.69 31.66 -10.51
C VAL A 1102 -25.07 31.03 -10.54
N ILE A 1103 -25.29 30.11 -11.48
CA ILE A 1103 -26.47 29.26 -11.56
C ILE A 1103 -26.12 27.87 -11.04
N ARG A 1104 -26.88 27.39 -10.03
CA ARG A 1104 -26.71 26.07 -9.41
C ARG A 1104 -27.90 25.16 -9.74
N PRO A 1105 -27.81 24.32 -10.79
CA PRO A 1105 -28.87 23.36 -11.10
C PRO A 1105 -28.89 22.19 -10.11
N ARG A 1106 -30.07 21.58 -9.90
CA ARG A 1106 -30.31 20.53 -8.87
C ARG A 1106 -29.55 19.21 -9.12
N THR A 1107 -29.03 19.00 -10.34
CA THR A 1107 -28.36 17.76 -10.78
C THR A 1107 -27.15 18.04 -11.69
N GLY A 1108 -26.56 19.25 -11.65
CA GLY A 1108 -25.48 19.63 -12.56
C GLY A 1108 -24.42 20.51 -11.89
N ARG A 1109 -23.28 20.69 -12.58
CA ARG A 1109 -22.20 21.57 -12.10
C ARG A 1109 -22.64 23.04 -12.14
N PRO A 1110 -22.28 23.87 -11.14
CA PRO A 1110 -22.56 25.29 -11.18
C PRO A 1110 -21.90 25.95 -12.41
N TYR A 1111 -22.57 26.92 -13.02
CA TYR A 1111 -22.05 27.64 -14.18
C TYR A 1111 -22.37 29.15 -14.08
N LEU A 1112 -21.73 29.96 -14.92
CA LEU A 1112 -21.86 31.41 -14.92
C LEU A 1112 -22.79 31.90 -16.04
N ARG A 1113 -23.61 32.91 -15.74
CA ARG A 1113 -24.53 33.53 -16.71
C ARG A 1113 -24.71 35.01 -16.40
N THR A 1114 -24.90 35.85 -17.43
CA THR A 1114 -25.30 37.26 -17.25
C THR A 1114 -26.78 37.37 -16.87
N VAL A 1115 -27.16 38.39 -16.10
CA VAL A 1115 -28.54 38.57 -15.59
C VAL A 1115 -29.56 38.87 -16.69
N ALA A 1116 -29.13 39.45 -17.81
CA ALA A 1116 -29.98 39.70 -18.98
C ALA A 1116 -29.75 38.59 -20.01
N ASP A 1117 -30.68 37.66 -20.09
CA ASP A 1117 -30.76 36.71 -21.20
C ASP A 1117 -31.84 37.16 -22.15
N ASP A 1118 -31.40 37.68 -23.29
CA ASP A 1118 -31.98 37.55 -24.62
C ASP A 1118 -31.28 38.58 -25.53
N ALA A 1119 -30.35 38.12 -26.39
CA ALA A 1119 -29.73 38.85 -27.51
C ALA A 1119 -29.46 40.37 -27.34
N ALA A 1120 -29.00 40.80 -26.17
CA ALA A 1120 -28.66 42.19 -25.86
C ALA A 1120 -27.12 42.39 -25.84
N PRO A 1121 -26.61 43.60 -26.12
CA PRO A 1121 -25.20 43.92 -25.89
C PRO A 1121 -24.87 43.69 -24.40
N ASN A 1122 -23.75 43.02 -24.12
CA ASN A 1122 -23.28 42.52 -22.79
C ASN A 1122 -23.65 41.07 -22.37
N ASN A 1123 -23.69 40.11 -23.30
CA ASN A 1123 -23.77 38.68 -22.95
C ASN A 1123 -22.37 38.07 -22.74
N LEU A 1124 -22.22 37.25 -21.69
CA LEU A 1124 -20.98 36.53 -21.39
C LEU A 1124 -20.48 35.69 -22.57
N ASP A 1125 -21.39 34.99 -23.25
CA ASP A 1125 -21.07 34.11 -24.39
C ASP A 1125 -20.74 34.88 -25.69
N SER A 1126 -20.94 36.21 -25.69
CA SER A 1126 -20.63 37.08 -26.83
C SER A 1126 -19.29 37.81 -26.70
N LEU A 1127 -18.57 37.60 -25.59
CA LEU A 1127 -17.26 38.20 -25.37
C LEU A 1127 -16.19 37.56 -26.28
N PRO A 1128 -15.19 38.34 -26.72
CA PRO A 1128 -14.10 37.81 -27.54
C PRO A 1128 -13.22 36.83 -26.77
N GLU A 1129 -12.55 35.93 -27.49
CA GLU A 1129 -11.57 35.00 -26.91
C GLU A 1129 -10.38 35.76 -26.30
N CYS A 1130 -9.92 35.36 -25.11
CA CYS A 1130 -8.79 35.99 -24.44
C CYS A 1130 -7.47 35.76 -25.20
N ASN A 1131 -7.05 36.73 -26.00
CA ASN A 1131 -5.82 36.66 -26.82
C ASN A 1131 -4.54 37.15 -26.12
N HIS A 1132 -4.62 37.55 -24.84
CA HIS A 1132 -3.55 38.24 -24.12
C HIS A 1132 -2.68 37.33 -23.25
N VAL A 1133 -2.99 36.03 -23.18
CA VAL A 1133 -2.22 35.02 -22.46
C VAL A 1133 -2.22 33.75 -23.33
N ARG A 1134 -1.05 33.36 -23.85
CA ARG A 1134 -0.85 32.05 -24.48
C ARG A 1134 -0.24 31.10 -23.47
#